data_AF-A0A916GHQ1-F1
#
_entry.id   AF-A0A916GHQ1-F1
#
_cell.length_a   1.000
_cell.length_b   1.000
_cell.length_c   1.000
_cell.angle_alpha   90.00
_cell.angle_beta   90.00
_cell.angle_gamma   90.00
#
_symmetry.space_group_name_H-M   'P 1'
#
loop_
_entity.id
_entity.type
_entity.pdbx_description
1 polymer ?
#
loop_
_entity_poly.entity_id
_entity_poly.type
_entity_poly.pdbx_seq_one_letter_code
_entity_poly.pdbx_strand_id
1 'polypeptide(L)'
;MDRLPTLAAQGNRKSRFLLISGALILGLAGQSMLRNKDWVVPGAIFIGLAALFFVVAFGARPGVEIRLNTALWEGRSLHRKSFFWGVLTLGTAILFSALAFWLFGEDFPPYYPWLLHRWSIGLFLLSAFLFNRLKTPAGNGTESKDEGWRWLEVIILLVILVIAAFMRLYRSNEIPFGLWFDEADNGLSALDILASPESLPVFVKSTNLPAHFLYLISFSFQILGVSVFTIRIVGVVFGLATVVASFFLGSELFNRRLGLVFAFLIAVSRWDVNWSRIGMHGISVPFFEILSCLLVLRSMRTQNLVYYALAGLSLGLGLCFYTPLYFFPIVIAVFLLFLWTRRHNLVASSWRGFLFLALGFFMVSVPISQFAIRQSNSFDDRLRVTSIFTGKSPQEAWKAVARTTRDHLLMFNYHGDNNGRHNLPGEPMLDTISGVLMVLGLVLSLRRIRQPSSFLLVAWLLIMLMPGIFSLDFESPQSLRAIGSLPSAYLLALVPIHASWQEWEESPAKPAIGFIVPLVFILGAAGYTNYHIYFDLQSKRSDVWAVFSTPQTIIGKAMAGLDPQTDVYVSIIYNASPTIEFLSPNVTYDQLEVFDALPIPSDGGKTMVFFIEAAREQFLLQARRYYPNADFKEYKDPNGNAFLYQITLAPSDIEASQGITASYYRNANWREQPFLVKKEATINADWKDGVPAQFPFGVKWQGVLYADRYGLYRLTLHSPSPSELYLDNIRVHLEIEEEGTQTAKVELAKGCHDLVLTTLGKEGHFELDWMPPGEKKQTLIPSSNFFQPPISNNGLLGYYFANGDWQSPAAFLQVDPWINFNYQTQPLARPYTVEWVGRINIRKEGQYGFKLESIDESTLFIDDKPVTNAHKEGVIYLSQGFHPLRIRYADRSKHTYIHLYWNPGSGFESIPQEMLFLP
;
A
#
# COMPACT_ATOMS: atom_id res chain seq x y z
N MET A 1 -7.10 42.57 63.91
CA MET A 1 -8.38 41.98 63.48
C MET A 1 -8.15 41.41 62.08
N ASP A 2 -7.17 40.51 61.94
CA ASP A 2 -6.44 40.27 60.67
C ASP A 2 -6.43 38.78 60.26
N ARG A 3 -7.61 38.17 60.09
CA ARG A 3 -7.75 36.80 59.55
C ARG A 3 -9.02 36.59 58.73
N LEU A 4 -9.33 37.48 57.79
CA LEU A 4 -10.53 37.35 56.94
C LEU A 4 -10.36 37.30 55.39
N PRO A 5 -9.18 37.47 54.75
CA PRO A 5 -9.09 37.23 53.30
C PRO A 5 -8.88 35.75 52.89
N THR A 6 -8.54 34.85 53.81
CA THR A 6 -8.04 33.50 53.46
C THR A 6 -9.12 32.46 53.17
N LEU A 7 -10.34 32.59 53.72
CA LEU A 7 -11.41 31.59 53.56
C LEU A 7 -12.15 31.71 52.20
N ALA A 8 -12.39 32.92 51.70
CA ALA A 8 -13.06 33.14 50.40
C ALA A 8 -12.17 32.70 49.21
N ALA A 9 -10.86 32.90 49.31
CA ALA A 9 -9.89 32.44 48.31
C ALA A 9 -9.70 30.90 48.35
N GLN A 10 -9.82 30.26 49.52
CA GLN A 10 -9.76 28.80 49.65
C GLN A 10 -11.04 28.09 49.18
N GLY A 11 -12.22 28.66 49.45
CA GLY A 11 -13.52 28.13 48.99
C GLY A 11 -13.63 28.08 47.47
N ASN A 12 -13.12 29.10 46.78
CA ASN A 12 -13.11 29.19 45.31
C ASN A 12 -12.06 28.27 44.64
N ARG A 13 -11.10 27.71 45.40
CA ARG A 13 -10.06 26.79 44.87
C ARG A 13 -10.47 25.33 44.97
N LYS A 14 -11.09 24.91 46.09
CA LYS A 14 -11.62 23.54 46.20
C LYS A 14 -12.70 23.26 45.15
N SER A 15 -13.57 24.24 44.89
CA SER A 15 -14.57 24.17 43.82
C SER A 15 -13.93 24.01 42.44
N ARG A 16 -12.84 24.72 42.13
CA ARG A 16 -12.11 24.58 40.86
C ARG A 16 -11.47 23.20 40.68
N PHE A 17 -10.82 22.66 41.71
CA PHE A 17 -10.26 21.31 41.64
C PHE A 17 -11.35 20.26 41.38
N LEU A 18 -12.52 20.42 41.99
CA LEU A 18 -13.69 19.57 41.73
C LEU A 18 -14.20 19.73 40.30
N LEU A 19 -14.26 20.96 39.76
CA LEU A 19 -14.66 21.22 38.39
C LEU A 19 -13.68 20.63 37.37
N ILE A 20 -12.37 20.75 37.60
CA ILE A 20 -11.32 20.19 36.73
C ILE A 20 -11.39 18.65 36.74
N SER A 21 -11.49 18.06 37.93
CA SER A 21 -11.60 16.60 38.08
C SER A 21 -12.90 16.09 37.45
N GLY A 22 -14.01 16.78 37.67
CA GLY A 22 -15.30 16.49 37.06
C GLY A 22 -15.27 16.61 35.54
N ALA A 23 -14.60 17.63 34.99
CA ALA A 23 -14.41 17.77 33.56
C ALA A 23 -13.61 16.60 32.96
N LEU A 24 -12.54 16.15 33.61
CA LEU A 24 -11.77 15.00 33.15
C LEU A 24 -12.59 13.70 33.20
N ILE A 25 -13.32 13.46 34.29
CA ILE A 25 -14.16 12.25 34.45
C ILE A 25 -15.28 12.23 33.40
N LEU A 26 -16.01 13.35 33.25
CA LEU A 26 -17.08 13.47 32.26
C LEU A 26 -16.53 13.35 30.83
N GLY A 27 -15.36 13.95 30.57
CA GLY A 27 -14.71 13.87 29.27
C GLY A 27 -14.32 12.43 28.92
N LEU A 28 -13.67 11.70 29.83
CA LEU A 28 -13.28 10.31 29.62
C LEU A 28 -14.50 9.39 29.45
N ALA A 29 -15.54 9.57 30.26
CA ALA A 29 -16.79 8.83 30.13
C ALA A 29 -17.47 9.12 28.78
N GLY A 30 -17.57 10.39 28.39
CA GLY A 30 -18.15 10.81 27.12
C GLY A 30 -17.36 10.29 25.92
N GLN A 31 -16.03 10.33 25.98
CA GLN A 31 -15.16 9.79 24.93
C GLN A 31 -15.26 8.27 24.80
N SER A 32 -15.43 7.55 25.92
CA SER A 32 -15.70 6.11 25.89
C SER A 32 -17.07 5.79 25.28
N MET A 33 -18.08 6.62 25.54
CA MET A 33 -19.43 6.48 24.97
C MET A 33 -19.43 6.75 23.46
N LEU A 34 -18.65 7.73 22.97
CA LEU A 34 -18.56 8.04 21.54
C LEU A 34 -18.09 6.86 20.69
N ARG A 35 -17.35 5.90 21.27
CA ARG A 35 -16.90 4.69 20.56
C ARG A 35 -18.04 3.72 20.27
N ASN A 36 -19.16 3.82 20.98
CA ASN A 36 -20.33 2.99 20.75
C ASN A 36 -21.39 3.78 19.96
N LYS A 37 -21.81 3.25 18.80
CA LYS A 37 -22.79 3.88 17.91
C LYS A 37 -24.13 4.19 18.61
N ASP A 38 -24.51 3.40 19.61
CA ASP A 38 -25.76 3.61 20.36
C ASP A 38 -25.66 4.75 21.39
N TRP A 39 -24.45 5.18 21.72
CA TRP A 39 -24.17 6.14 22.81
C TRP A 39 -23.56 7.46 22.33
N VAL A 40 -23.62 7.74 21.02
CA VAL A 40 -23.02 8.95 20.42
C VAL A 40 -23.61 10.24 21.01
N VAL A 41 -24.94 10.32 21.13
CA VAL A 41 -25.62 11.52 21.67
C VAL A 41 -25.29 11.73 23.15
N PRO A 42 -25.45 10.74 24.05
CA PRO A 42 -24.98 10.85 25.43
C PRO A 42 -23.49 11.22 25.55
N GLY A 43 -22.64 10.59 24.73
CA GLY A 43 -21.19 10.86 24.72
C GLY A 43 -20.88 12.31 24.38
N ALA A 44 -21.53 12.85 23.35
CA ALA A 44 -21.38 14.26 22.96
C ALA A 44 -21.85 15.22 24.07
N ILE A 45 -22.96 14.90 24.75
CA ILE A 45 -23.46 15.69 25.90
C ILE A 45 -22.42 15.72 27.03
N PHE A 46 -21.83 14.56 27.36
CA PHE A 46 -20.82 14.46 28.42
C PHE A 46 -19.55 15.25 28.11
N ILE A 47 -19.09 15.21 26.85
CA ILE A 47 -17.96 16.04 26.39
C ILE A 47 -18.32 17.54 26.45
N GLY A 48 -19.55 17.91 26.08
CA GLY A 48 -20.04 19.28 26.20
C GLY A 48 -20.06 19.78 27.65
N LEU A 49 -20.53 18.95 28.59
CA LEU A 49 -20.52 19.24 30.03
C LEU A 49 -19.09 19.33 30.58
N ALA A 50 -18.19 18.44 30.13
CA ALA A 50 -16.77 18.50 30.49
C ALA A 50 -16.14 19.83 30.06
N ALA A 51 -16.38 20.25 28.80
CA ALA A 51 -15.93 21.53 28.29
C ALA A 51 -16.50 22.70 29.10
N LEU A 52 -17.80 22.67 29.43
CA LEU A 52 -18.44 23.70 30.25
C LEU A 52 -17.79 23.80 31.64
N PHE A 53 -17.60 22.67 32.34
CA PHE A 53 -16.98 22.63 33.67
C PHE A 53 -15.56 23.19 33.62
N PHE A 54 -14.80 22.83 32.59
CA PHE A 54 -13.44 23.32 32.40
C PHE A 54 -13.40 24.82 32.11
N VAL A 55 -14.30 25.31 31.26
CA VAL A 55 -14.46 26.74 30.94
C VAL A 55 -14.85 27.55 32.18
N VAL A 56 -15.73 27.02 33.04
CA VAL A 56 -16.10 27.66 34.31
C VAL A 56 -14.90 27.70 35.27
N ALA A 57 -14.12 26.61 35.36
CA ALA A 57 -12.95 26.55 36.22
C ALA A 57 -11.87 27.60 35.87
N PHE A 58 -11.67 27.90 34.58
CA PHE A 58 -10.57 28.75 34.09
C PHE A 58 -11.00 30.09 33.48
N GLY A 59 -12.30 30.39 33.47
CA GLY A 59 -12.87 31.51 32.72
C GLY A 59 -12.42 32.91 33.13
N ALA A 60 -11.98 33.08 34.37
CA ALA A 60 -11.61 34.38 34.94
C ALA A 60 -10.09 34.62 35.00
N ARG A 61 -9.26 33.66 34.55
CA ARG A 61 -7.80 33.74 34.61
C ARG A 61 -7.21 34.35 33.34
N PRO A 62 -6.24 35.29 33.43
CA PRO A 62 -5.47 35.71 32.26
C PRO A 62 -4.75 34.49 31.68
N GLY A 63 -4.91 34.25 30.39
CA GLY A 63 -4.25 33.11 29.73
C GLY A 63 -2.77 33.38 29.46
N VAL A 64 -2.03 32.30 29.18
CA VAL A 64 -0.59 32.30 28.92
C VAL A 64 -0.22 33.29 27.82
N GLU A 65 0.60 34.28 28.16
CA GLU A 65 1.24 35.11 27.14
C GLU A 65 2.40 34.35 26.49
N ILE A 66 2.46 34.37 25.15
CA ILE A 66 3.71 33.99 24.47
C ILE A 66 4.80 34.92 24.96
N ARG A 67 5.94 34.34 25.36
CA ARG A 67 7.17 35.05 25.73
C ARG A 67 7.78 35.74 24.50
N LEU A 68 7.11 36.75 23.96
CA LEU A 68 7.65 37.61 22.91
C LEU A 68 8.47 38.70 23.60
N ASN A 69 9.73 38.83 23.22
CA ASN A 69 10.61 39.87 23.74
C ASN A 69 10.17 41.23 23.19
N THR A 70 10.13 42.22 24.07
CA THR A 70 9.75 43.60 23.74
C THR A 70 10.96 44.51 23.51
N ALA A 71 12.18 43.98 23.53
CA ALA A 71 13.39 44.77 23.30
C ALA A 71 13.41 45.33 21.86
N LEU A 72 13.20 46.64 21.75
CA LEU A 72 13.30 47.38 20.50
C LEU A 72 14.77 47.44 20.04
N TRP A 73 14.97 47.28 18.73
CA TRP A 73 16.27 47.47 18.10
C TRP A 73 16.67 48.95 18.18
N GLU A 74 17.46 49.31 19.21
CA GLU A 74 18.17 50.58 19.22
C GLU A 74 19.46 50.44 18.41
N GLY A 75 19.42 50.92 17.17
CA GLY A 75 20.58 50.91 16.30
C GLY A 75 21.67 51.84 16.84
N ARG A 76 22.85 51.30 17.18
CA ARG A 76 24.12 52.06 17.19
C ARG A 76 25.34 51.23 16.77
N SER A 77 26.20 51.93 16.02
CA SER A 77 27.51 51.60 15.42
C SER A 77 27.65 50.31 14.61
N LEU A 78 27.49 50.45 13.29
CA LEU A 78 27.87 49.45 12.29
C LEU A 78 29.38 49.18 12.32
N HIS A 79 29.78 47.94 12.55
CA HIS A 79 31.10 47.47 12.13
C HIS A 79 31.15 47.47 10.59
N ARG A 80 31.71 48.53 9.98
CA ARG A 80 31.72 48.78 8.53
C ARG A 80 32.18 47.56 7.71
N LYS A 81 33.13 46.77 8.23
CA LYS A 81 33.61 45.52 7.62
C LYS A 81 32.56 44.41 7.61
N SER A 82 31.91 44.12 8.75
CA SER A 82 30.88 43.06 8.82
C SER A 82 29.64 43.38 7.99
N PHE A 83 29.29 44.67 7.89
CA PHE A 83 28.22 45.11 6.99
C PHE A 83 28.58 44.90 5.51
N PHE A 84 29.78 45.32 5.08
CA PHE A 84 30.24 45.13 3.71
C PHE A 84 30.24 43.64 3.32
N TRP A 85 30.86 42.77 4.14
CA TRP A 85 30.86 41.33 3.88
C TRP A 85 29.46 40.70 3.96
N GLY A 86 28.60 41.19 4.85
CA GLY A 86 27.20 40.76 4.92
C GLY A 86 26.43 41.05 3.63
N VAL A 87 26.58 42.26 3.08
CA VAL A 87 25.95 42.65 1.81
C VAL A 87 26.54 41.87 0.63
N LEU A 88 27.87 41.74 0.56
CA LEU A 88 28.54 41.02 -0.52
C LEU A 88 28.09 39.55 -0.56
N THR A 89 28.14 38.86 0.58
CA THR A 89 27.70 37.45 0.68
C THR A 89 26.22 37.28 0.36
N LEU A 90 25.36 38.22 0.77
CA LEU A 90 23.94 38.20 0.39
C LEU A 90 23.73 38.38 -1.11
N GLY A 91 24.42 39.35 -1.72
CA GLY A 91 24.35 39.62 -3.16
C GLY A 91 24.82 38.42 -3.98
N THR A 92 25.92 37.78 -3.58
CA THR A 92 26.41 36.55 -4.21
C THR A 92 25.43 35.38 -4.02
N ALA A 93 24.85 35.23 -2.82
CA ALA A 93 23.83 34.21 -2.58
C ALA A 93 22.62 34.38 -3.50
N ILE A 94 22.10 35.60 -3.64
CA ILE A 94 20.97 35.91 -4.54
C ILE A 94 21.36 35.63 -6.00
N LEU A 95 22.55 36.04 -6.43
CA LEU A 95 23.04 35.78 -7.79
C LEU A 95 23.12 34.28 -8.09
N PHE A 96 23.70 33.49 -7.19
CA PHE A 96 23.80 32.04 -7.35
C PHE A 96 22.43 31.37 -7.33
N SER A 97 21.52 31.85 -6.49
CA SER A 97 20.13 31.38 -6.44
C SER A 97 19.39 31.64 -7.75
N ALA A 98 19.56 32.84 -8.34
CA ALA A 98 18.95 33.21 -9.61
C ALA A 98 19.54 32.41 -10.78
N LEU A 99 20.86 32.20 -10.79
CA LEU A 99 21.54 31.38 -11.80
C LEU A 99 21.11 29.91 -11.70
N ALA A 100 21.00 29.36 -10.48
CA ALA A 100 20.47 28.02 -10.26
C ALA A 100 19.02 27.89 -10.77
N PHE A 101 18.16 28.85 -10.46
CA PHE A 101 16.77 28.87 -10.96
C PHE A 101 16.71 28.87 -12.48
N TRP A 102 17.55 29.65 -13.15
CA TRP A 102 17.61 29.64 -14.62
C TRP A 102 18.10 28.28 -15.15
N LEU A 103 19.22 27.77 -14.63
CA LEU A 103 19.84 26.52 -15.09
C LEU A 103 18.99 25.26 -14.85
N PHE A 104 18.15 25.22 -13.82
CA PHE A 104 17.20 24.11 -13.64
C PHE A 104 16.17 24.00 -14.78
N GLY A 105 15.98 25.05 -15.58
CA GLY A 105 15.04 25.08 -16.70
C GLY A 105 15.63 24.90 -18.08
N GLU A 106 16.93 24.68 -18.15
CA GLU A 106 17.66 24.48 -19.40
C GLU A 106 18.20 23.04 -19.44
N ASP A 107 18.50 22.54 -20.65
CA ASP A 107 19.12 21.22 -20.85
C ASP A 107 20.61 21.25 -20.47
N PHE A 108 20.89 21.55 -19.21
CA PHE A 108 22.23 21.61 -18.63
C PHE A 108 22.46 20.42 -17.69
N PRO A 109 23.70 19.92 -17.52
CA PRO A 109 23.95 18.82 -16.60
C PRO A 109 23.45 19.15 -15.17
N PRO A 110 22.60 18.29 -14.56
CA PRO A 110 21.88 18.63 -13.32
C PRO A 110 22.79 18.98 -12.14
N TYR A 111 24.02 18.48 -12.15
CA TYR A 111 25.02 18.74 -11.10
C TYR A 111 25.27 20.25 -10.85
N TYR A 112 25.35 21.07 -11.89
CA TYR A 112 25.71 22.49 -11.77
C TYR A 112 24.64 23.36 -11.08
N PRO A 113 23.35 23.33 -11.46
CA PRO A 113 22.31 24.07 -10.74
C PRO A 113 22.22 23.64 -9.27
N TRP A 114 22.38 22.34 -8.97
CA TRP A 114 22.45 21.84 -7.60
C TRP A 114 23.67 22.36 -6.82
N LEU A 115 24.84 22.47 -7.46
CA LEU A 115 26.04 23.04 -6.83
C LEU A 115 25.83 24.52 -6.49
N LEU A 116 25.33 25.32 -7.42
CA LEU A 116 25.04 26.74 -7.21
C LEU A 116 23.98 26.96 -6.12
N HIS A 117 22.93 26.13 -6.11
CA HIS A 117 21.90 26.15 -5.08
C HIS A 117 22.45 25.86 -3.67
N ARG A 118 23.38 24.88 -3.54
CA ARG A 118 24.02 24.61 -2.24
C ARG A 118 24.90 25.78 -1.78
N TRP A 119 25.67 26.38 -2.69
CA TRP A 119 26.49 27.55 -2.36
C TRP A 119 25.64 28.79 -2.00
N SER A 120 24.49 29.00 -2.67
CA SER A 120 23.60 30.11 -2.34
C SER A 120 23.08 30.02 -0.91
N ILE A 121 22.65 28.83 -0.46
CA ILE A 121 22.19 28.60 0.92
C ILE A 121 23.32 28.84 1.93
N GLY A 122 24.53 28.33 1.67
CA GLY A 122 25.68 28.52 2.56
C GLY A 122 26.07 30.00 2.71
N LEU A 123 26.14 30.74 1.59
CA LEU A 123 26.43 32.18 1.58
C LEU A 123 25.32 33.00 2.25
N PHE A 124 24.06 32.59 2.10
CA PHE A 124 22.93 33.23 2.75
C PHE A 124 22.99 33.08 4.28
N LEU A 125 23.29 31.89 4.79
CA LEU A 125 23.49 31.67 6.23
C LEU A 125 24.69 32.46 6.78
N LEU A 126 25.79 32.53 6.02
CA LEU A 126 26.93 33.37 6.37
C LEU A 126 26.55 34.85 6.46
N SER A 127 25.74 35.34 5.51
CA SER A 127 25.22 36.71 5.54
C SER A 127 24.36 36.96 6.78
N ALA A 128 23.41 36.07 7.07
CA ALA A 128 22.56 36.18 8.26
C ALA A 128 23.39 36.23 9.56
N PHE A 129 24.46 35.43 9.63
CA PHE A 129 25.40 35.43 10.73
C PHE A 129 26.18 36.75 10.85
N LEU A 130 26.73 37.27 9.74
CA LEU A 130 27.46 38.53 9.71
C LEU A 130 26.58 39.72 10.10
N PHE A 131 25.34 39.77 9.60
CA PHE A 131 24.37 40.80 9.99
C PHE A 131 23.93 40.65 11.44
N ASN A 132 23.82 39.43 11.97
CA ASN A 132 23.50 39.23 13.37
C ASN A 132 24.63 39.68 14.31
N ARG A 133 25.90 39.54 13.90
CA ARG A 133 27.08 40.06 14.64
C ARG A 133 27.16 41.59 14.71
N LEU A 134 26.43 42.32 13.87
CA LEU A 134 26.35 43.78 13.94
C LEU A 134 25.53 44.27 15.14
N LYS A 135 24.88 43.36 15.88
CA LYS A 135 24.21 43.70 17.13
C LYS A 135 25.23 43.84 18.26
N THR A 136 25.37 45.05 18.77
CA THR A 136 25.83 45.24 20.15
C THR A 136 24.70 44.83 21.09
N PRO A 137 24.99 44.11 22.19
CA PRO A 137 23.96 43.83 23.19
C PRO A 137 23.45 45.17 23.73
N ALA A 138 22.15 45.43 23.58
CA ALA A 138 21.52 46.54 24.29
C ALA A 138 21.77 46.30 25.79
N GLY A 139 22.41 47.27 26.45
CA GLY A 139 22.92 47.11 27.82
C GLY A 139 21.85 46.59 28.79
N ASN A 140 22.23 45.60 29.60
CA ASN A 140 21.62 45.17 30.87
C ASN A 140 20.09 45.18 30.99
N GLY A 141 19.34 45.00 29.90
CA GLY A 141 17.94 44.60 29.97
C GLY A 141 17.92 43.12 30.32
N THR A 142 17.87 42.80 31.61
CA THR A 142 17.78 41.46 32.22
C THR A 142 17.45 40.37 31.20
N GLU A 143 18.47 39.85 30.51
CA GLU A 143 18.32 38.57 29.84
C GLU A 143 17.93 37.62 30.97
N SER A 144 16.69 37.09 30.93
CA SER A 144 16.37 35.98 31.81
C SER A 144 17.40 34.92 31.46
N LYS A 145 18.41 34.73 32.31
CA LYS A 145 19.36 33.64 32.17
C LYS A 145 18.51 32.41 31.91
N ASP A 146 18.58 31.86 30.69
CA ASP A 146 18.00 30.55 30.42
C ASP A 146 18.68 29.66 31.46
N GLU A 147 17.95 29.27 32.52
CA GLU A 147 18.50 28.41 33.57
C GLU A 147 19.17 27.24 32.85
N GLY A 148 20.40 26.87 33.22
CA GLY A 148 21.07 25.72 32.61
C GLY A 148 20.15 24.49 32.64
N TRP A 149 20.36 23.55 31.71
CA TRP A 149 19.57 22.32 31.71
C TRP A 149 19.75 21.60 33.05
N ARG A 150 18.65 21.21 33.69
CA ARG A 150 18.75 20.36 34.88
C ARG A 150 19.06 18.95 34.40
N TRP A 151 20.00 18.24 35.04
CA TRP A 151 20.33 16.85 34.66
C TRP A 151 19.10 15.94 34.61
N LEU A 152 18.13 16.16 35.50
CA LEU A 152 16.87 15.43 35.47
C LEU A 152 16.05 15.67 34.18
N GLU A 153 16.03 16.89 33.63
CA GLU A 153 15.35 17.20 32.37
C GLU A 153 16.01 16.47 31.20
N VAL A 154 17.36 16.42 31.19
CA VAL A 154 18.14 15.66 30.21
C VAL A 154 17.80 14.18 30.30
N ILE A 155 17.82 13.61 31.51
CA ILE A 155 17.52 12.19 31.74
C ILE A 155 16.10 11.85 31.28
N ILE A 156 15.09 12.67 31.63
CA ILE A 156 13.71 12.44 31.20
C ILE A 156 13.59 12.52 29.68
N LEU A 157 14.23 13.49 29.04
CA LEU A 157 14.23 13.58 27.58
C LEU A 157 14.89 12.36 26.93
N LEU A 158 16.01 11.87 27.47
CA LEU A 158 16.67 10.65 27.00
C LEU A 158 15.75 9.42 27.15
N VAL A 159 15.04 9.29 28.28
CA VAL A 159 14.04 8.23 28.48
C VAL A 159 12.91 8.33 27.45
N ILE A 160 12.40 9.54 27.17
CA ILE A 160 11.39 9.77 26.13
C ILE A 160 11.92 9.36 24.76
N LEU A 161 13.17 9.66 24.43
CA LEU A 161 13.79 9.26 23.16
C LEU A 161 13.98 7.74 23.06
N VAL A 162 14.31 7.06 24.15
CA VAL A 162 14.34 5.60 24.20
C VAL A 162 12.94 5.01 23.96
N ILE A 163 11.90 5.57 24.58
CA ILE A 163 10.51 5.16 24.32
C ILE A 163 10.13 5.43 22.85
N ALA A 164 10.48 6.59 22.31
CA ALA A 164 10.21 6.96 20.93
C ALA A 164 10.90 6.00 19.94
N ALA A 165 12.15 5.63 20.21
CA ALA A 165 12.92 4.67 19.43
C ALA A 165 12.32 3.27 19.53
N PHE A 166 11.93 2.83 20.74
CA PHE A 166 11.22 1.57 20.94
C PHE A 166 9.94 1.52 20.11
N MET A 167 9.07 2.54 20.18
CA MET A 167 7.82 2.59 19.41
C MET A 167 8.04 2.51 17.90
N ARG A 168 9.19 2.94 17.37
CA ARG A 168 9.48 2.99 15.93
C ARG A 168 10.32 1.82 15.42
N LEU A 169 11.16 1.22 16.26
CA LEU A 169 12.09 0.15 15.87
C LEU A 169 11.65 -1.23 16.37
N TYR A 170 10.83 -1.32 17.41
CA TYR A 170 10.34 -2.60 17.91
C TYR A 170 9.60 -3.38 16.81
N ARG A 171 10.06 -4.60 16.51
CA ARG A 171 9.53 -5.47 15.44
C ARG A 171 9.40 -4.77 14.08
N SER A 172 10.33 -3.88 13.72
CA SER A 172 10.29 -3.12 12.45
C SER A 172 10.31 -4.01 11.19
N ASN A 173 10.88 -5.20 11.29
CA ASN A 173 10.95 -6.18 10.19
C ASN A 173 9.66 -7.01 10.04
N GLU A 174 8.74 -6.91 11.00
CA GLU A 174 7.51 -7.72 11.07
C GLU A 174 6.25 -6.86 11.03
N ILE A 175 6.30 -5.62 11.55
CA ILE A 175 5.14 -4.72 11.66
C ILE A 175 5.50 -3.36 11.02
N PRO A 176 4.81 -2.93 9.95
CA PRO A 176 3.76 -3.68 9.22
C PRO A 176 4.32 -4.87 8.42
N PHE A 177 3.46 -5.85 8.15
CA PHE A 177 3.82 -7.18 7.60
C PHE A 177 4.47 -7.14 6.22
N GLY A 178 3.90 -6.33 5.31
CA GLY A 178 4.35 -6.23 3.94
C GLY A 178 5.14 -4.95 3.65
N LEU A 179 5.83 -4.92 2.52
CA LEU A 179 6.34 -3.73 1.88
C LEU A 179 5.26 -3.18 0.95
N TRP A 180 4.61 -2.09 1.35
CA TRP A 180 3.56 -1.50 0.56
C TRP A 180 4.10 -1.01 -0.80
N PHE A 181 3.30 -1.13 -1.87
CA PHE A 181 3.73 -0.80 -3.24
C PHE A 181 4.29 0.63 -3.39
N ASP A 182 3.75 1.65 -2.71
CA ASP A 182 4.32 3.01 -2.75
C ASP A 182 5.69 3.07 -2.06
N GLU A 183 5.90 2.29 -0.98
CA GLU A 183 7.23 2.20 -0.34
C GLU A 183 8.24 1.53 -1.27
N ALA A 184 7.80 0.49 -1.99
CA ALA A 184 8.63 -0.22 -2.95
C ALA A 184 9.00 0.68 -4.15
N ASP A 185 8.05 1.44 -4.68
CA ASP A 185 8.29 2.43 -5.75
C ASP A 185 9.28 3.52 -5.32
N ASN A 186 9.15 4.02 -4.07
CA ASN A 186 10.15 4.92 -3.48
C ASN A 186 11.54 4.26 -3.38
N GLY A 187 11.58 2.97 -3.06
CA GLY A 187 12.82 2.17 -3.03
C GLY A 187 13.46 2.02 -4.41
N LEU A 188 12.70 1.66 -5.43
CA LEU A 188 13.16 1.55 -6.81
C LEU A 188 13.68 2.89 -7.34
N SER A 189 12.91 3.96 -7.16
CA SER A 189 13.33 5.32 -7.52
C SER A 189 14.61 5.75 -6.78
N ALA A 190 14.79 5.33 -5.52
CA ALA A 190 16.00 5.59 -4.76
C ALA A 190 17.23 4.79 -5.26
N LEU A 191 17.01 3.58 -5.82
CA LEU A 191 18.05 2.82 -6.52
C LEU A 191 18.47 3.50 -7.81
N ASP A 192 17.53 4.06 -8.58
CA ASP A 192 17.84 4.85 -9.78
C ASP A 192 18.71 6.08 -9.44
N ILE A 193 18.37 6.78 -8.36
CA ILE A 193 19.16 7.90 -7.83
C ILE A 193 20.55 7.43 -7.39
N LEU A 194 20.65 6.25 -6.75
CA LEU A 194 21.92 5.69 -6.31
C LEU A 194 22.82 5.31 -7.49
N ALA A 195 22.24 4.76 -8.56
CA ALA A 195 22.93 4.39 -9.78
C ALA A 195 23.39 5.62 -10.59
N SER A 196 22.65 6.73 -10.51
CA SER A 196 22.91 7.97 -11.27
C SER A 196 22.97 9.22 -10.37
N PRO A 197 23.97 9.34 -9.48
CA PRO A 197 24.04 10.42 -8.48
C PRO A 197 24.22 11.83 -9.10
N GLU A 198 24.66 11.91 -10.36
CA GLU A 198 24.81 13.17 -11.10
C GLU A 198 23.48 13.71 -11.65
N SER A 199 22.43 12.88 -11.67
CA SER A 199 21.11 13.18 -12.24
C SER A 199 20.02 13.24 -11.16
N LEU A 200 20.22 14.07 -10.14
CA LEU A 200 19.26 14.23 -9.04
C LEU A 200 17.94 14.86 -9.52
N PRO A 201 16.81 14.12 -9.53
CA PRO A 201 15.55 14.64 -10.02
C PRO A 201 14.91 15.59 -9.01
N VAL A 202 14.40 16.75 -9.42
CA VAL A 202 13.67 17.64 -8.51
C VAL A 202 12.33 17.02 -8.06
N PHE A 203 11.70 16.28 -8.97
CA PHE A 203 10.35 15.74 -8.83
C PHE A 203 10.31 14.33 -9.43
N VAL A 204 9.54 13.43 -8.81
CA VAL A 204 9.45 12.02 -9.19
C VAL A 204 8.14 11.79 -9.91
N LYS A 205 8.21 11.25 -11.13
CA LYS A 205 7.05 11.08 -12.01
C LYS A 205 6.08 10.00 -11.52
N SER A 206 6.58 8.90 -10.95
CA SER A 206 5.74 7.79 -10.48
C SER A 206 4.79 8.22 -9.35
N THR A 207 5.31 8.96 -8.37
CA THR A 207 4.55 9.46 -7.23
C THR A 207 3.94 10.84 -7.43
N ASN A 208 4.39 11.60 -8.44
CA ASN A 208 4.09 13.02 -8.60
C ASN A 208 4.36 13.82 -7.31
N LEU A 209 5.54 13.62 -6.72
CA LEU A 209 5.99 14.28 -5.50
C LEU A 209 7.43 14.80 -5.62
N PRO A 210 7.81 15.80 -4.81
CA PRO A 210 9.20 16.23 -4.66
C PRO A 210 10.14 15.10 -4.21
N ALA A 211 11.35 15.06 -4.78
CA ALA A 211 12.24 13.91 -4.62
C ALA A 211 13.09 13.87 -3.33
N HIS A 212 13.08 14.90 -2.48
CA HIS A 212 14.10 15.02 -1.42
C HIS A 212 14.02 13.92 -0.37
N PHE A 213 12.84 13.35 -0.15
CA PHE A 213 12.69 12.17 0.71
C PHE A 213 13.44 10.96 0.14
N LEU A 214 13.43 10.79 -1.20
CA LEU A 214 14.11 9.69 -1.88
C LEU A 214 15.63 9.85 -1.89
N TYR A 215 16.15 11.08 -1.85
CA TYR A 215 17.58 11.32 -1.65
C TYR A 215 18.07 10.72 -0.34
N LEU A 216 17.24 10.81 0.72
CA LEU A 216 17.57 10.24 2.02
C LEU A 216 17.46 8.71 2.04
N ILE A 217 16.53 8.13 1.26
CA ILE A 217 16.45 6.66 1.08
C ILE A 217 17.67 6.16 0.28
N SER A 218 18.03 6.86 -0.81
CA SER A 218 19.21 6.52 -1.61
C SER A 218 20.48 6.59 -0.77
N PHE A 219 20.61 7.63 0.06
CA PHE A 219 21.71 7.76 1.01
C PHE A 219 21.69 6.67 2.10
N SER A 220 20.53 6.24 2.59
CA SER A 220 20.45 5.14 3.56
C SER A 220 20.87 3.80 2.94
N PHE A 221 20.53 3.55 1.66
CA PHE A 221 21.02 2.40 0.92
C PHE A 221 22.54 2.38 0.79
N GLN A 222 23.16 3.53 0.54
CA GLN A 222 24.62 3.64 0.42
C GLN A 222 25.35 3.24 1.72
N ILE A 223 24.76 3.53 2.89
CA ILE A 223 25.40 3.28 4.19
C ILE A 223 25.05 1.92 4.78
N LEU A 224 23.79 1.50 4.65
CA LEU A 224 23.22 0.36 5.37
C LEU A 224 22.84 -0.82 4.46
N GLY A 225 22.96 -0.65 3.14
CA GLY A 225 22.53 -1.63 2.15
C GLY A 225 21.05 -1.51 1.77
N VAL A 226 20.66 -2.20 0.71
CA VAL A 226 19.29 -2.19 0.17
C VAL A 226 18.42 -3.17 0.95
N SER A 227 17.36 -2.67 1.59
CA SER A 227 16.40 -3.48 2.33
C SER A 227 15.12 -2.68 2.65
N VAL A 228 14.05 -3.38 3.03
CA VAL A 228 12.81 -2.73 3.54
C VAL A 228 13.09 -1.86 4.76
N PHE A 229 13.97 -2.32 5.65
CA PHE A 229 14.35 -1.58 6.85
C PHE A 229 15.03 -0.24 6.51
N THR A 230 15.89 -0.23 5.50
CA THR A 230 16.66 0.96 5.11
C THR A 230 15.81 1.99 4.35
N ILE A 231 14.71 1.58 3.70
CA ILE A 231 13.67 2.54 3.26
C ILE A 231 13.03 3.21 4.49
N ARG A 232 12.59 2.41 5.47
CA ARG A 232 11.81 2.89 6.61
C ARG A 232 12.61 3.72 7.61
N ILE A 233 13.94 3.54 7.70
CA ILE A 233 14.78 4.26 8.66
C ILE A 233 14.72 5.79 8.46
N VAL A 234 14.49 6.27 7.24
CA VAL A 234 14.32 7.69 6.95
C VAL A 234 13.09 8.24 7.69
N GLY A 235 11.97 7.51 7.66
CA GLY A 235 10.76 7.87 8.40
C GLY A 235 10.97 7.81 9.92
N VAL A 236 11.73 6.83 10.40
CA VAL A 236 12.08 6.72 11.84
C VAL A 236 12.87 7.93 12.31
N VAL A 237 13.86 8.36 11.51
CA VAL A 237 14.69 9.54 11.82
C VAL A 237 13.83 10.80 11.87
N PHE A 238 12.92 11.00 10.91
CA PHE A 238 11.97 12.13 10.98
C PHE A 238 11.08 12.05 12.22
N GLY A 239 10.52 10.89 12.57
CA GLY A 239 9.73 10.72 13.79
C GLY A 239 10.49 11.06 15.06
N LEU A 240 11.73 10.59 15.21
CA LEU A 240 12.60 10.94 16.35
C LEU A 240 12.95 12.43 16.37
N ALA A 241 13.24 13.01 15.21
CA ALA A 241 13.51 14.44 15.08
C ALA A 241 12.28 15.29 15.45
N THR A 242 11.07 14.85 15.10
CA THR A 242 9.80 15.47 15.51
C THR A 242 9.66 15.47 17.02
N VAL A 243 10.00 14.37 17.72
CA VAL A 243 9.98 14.30 19.19
C VAL A 243 10.92 15.32 19.83
N VAL A 244 12.14 15.43 19.32
CA VAL A 244 13.13 16.42 19.79
C VAL A 244 12.65 17.85 19.52
N ALA A 245 12.16 18.13 18.30
CA ALA A 245 11.64 19.43 17.93
C ALA A 245 10.42 19.82 18.80
N SER A 246 9.57 18.85 19.15
CA SER A 246 8.42 19.02 20.03
C SER A 246 8.83 19.45 21.43
N PHE A 247 9.89 18.86 21.99
CA PHE A 247 10.45 19.31 23.27
C PHE A 247 10.79 20.81 23.22
N PHE A 248 11.48 21.24 22.17
CA PHE A 248 11.89 22.64 22.04
C PHE A 248 10.73 23.58 21.78
N LEU A 249 9.78 23.23 20.90
CA LEU A 249 8.59 24.06 20.64
C LEU A 249 7.70 24.18 21.87
N GLY A 250 7.43 23.06 22.57
CA GLY A 250 6.65 23.08 23.81
C GLY A 250 7.34 23.90 24.92
N SER A 251 8.68 23.87 24.95
CA SER A 251 9.47 24.72 25.85
C SER A 251 9.37 26.20 25.53
N GLU A 252 9.35 26.54 24.23
CA GLU A 252 9.27 27.92 23.74
C GLU A 252 7.87 28.51 23.93
N LEU A 253 6.80 27.72 23.71
CA LEU A 253 5.41 28.13 23.88
C LEU A 253 4.98 28.20 25.34
N PHE A 254 5.47 27.28 26.17
CA PHE A 254 5.06 27.15 27.56
C PHE A 254 6.28 27.20 28.50
N ASN A 255 6.89 26.04 28.76
CA ASN A 255 8.05 25.85 29.63
C ASN A 255 8.64 24.45 29.40
N ARG A 256 9.84 24.19 29.94
CA ARG A 256 10.57 22.93 29.73
C ARG A 256 9.80 21.68 30.15
N ARG A 257 9.05 21.74 31.25
CA ARG A 257 8.25 20.59 31.73
C ARG A 257 7.17 20.23 30.72
N LEU A 258 6.50 21.22 30.15
CA LEU A 258 5.53 20.97 29.07
C LEU A 258 6.19 20.63 27.75
N GLY A 259 7.41 21.09 27.48
CA GLY A 259 8.25 20.53 26.42
C GLY A 259 8.41 19.02 26.55
N LEU A 260 8.72 18.50 27.74
CA LEU A 260 8.84 17.07 27.99
C LEU A 260 7.50 16.33 27.80
N VAL A 261 6.39 16.92 28.27
CA VAL A 261 5.05 16.35 28.04
C VAL A 261 4.71 16.30 26.56
N PHE A 262 5.00 17.35 25.80
CA PHE A 262 4.74 17.38 24.35
C PHE A 262 5.58 16.33 23.62
N ALA A 263 6.87 16.26 23.93
CA ALA A 263 7.77 15.25 23.37
C ALA A 263 7.28 13.82 23.68
N PHE A 264 6.84 13.57 24.93
CA PHE A 264 6.29 12.27 25.31
C PHE A 264 5.02 11.93 24.52
N LEU A 265 4.06 12.86 24.39
CA LEU A 265 2.82 12.62 23.64
C LEU A 265 3.10 12.30 22.17
N ILE A 266 4.05 12.98 21.53
CA ILE A 266 4.48 12.67 20.16
C ILE A 266 5.26 11.34 20.10
N ALA A 267 6.08 11.03 21.11
CA ALA A 267 6.84 9.78 21.16
C ALA A 267 5.94 8.54 21.13
N VAL A 268 4.79 8.61 21.82
CA VAL A 268 3.82 7.52 21.92
C VAL A 268 2.61 7.66 20.98
N SER A 269 2.47 8.78 20.27
CA SER A 269 1.36 9.03 19.35
C SER A 269 1.28 7.95 18.28
N ARG A 270 0.23 7.11 18.31
CA ARG A 270 0.01 6.07 17.30
C ARG A 270 -0.02 6.62 15.87
N TRP A 271 -0.53 7.84 15.70
CA TRP A 271 -0.60 8.50 14.41
C TRP A 271 0.80 8.87 13.87
N ASP A 272 1.67 9.42 14.72
CA ASP A 272 3.06 9.72 14.33
C ASP A 272 3.89 8.43 14.16
N VAL A 273 3.71 7.47 15.06
CA VAL A 273 4.36 6.15 15.03
C VAL A 273 4.00 5.39 13.75
N ASN A 274 2.74 5.41 13.31
CA ASN A 274 2.33 4.75 12.08
C ASN A 274 3.10 5.29 10.87
N TRP A 275 3.18 6.61 10.71
CA TRP A 275 3.85 7.24 9.56
C TRP A 275 5.38 7.25 9.65
N SER A 276 5.95 7.19 10.85
CA SER A 276 7.41 7.05 11.04
C SER A 276 7.92 5.61 10.89
N ARG A 277 7.01 4.63 10.75
CA ARG A 277 7.34 3.21 10.50
C ARG A 277 7.14 2.78 9.05
N ILE A 278 6.71 3.70 8.19
CA ILE A 278 6.47 3.47 6.76
C ILE A 278 7.40 4.40 5.99
N GLY A 279 8.03 3.90 4.92
CA GLY A 279 8.96 4.61 4.05
C GLY A 279 8.33 5.65 3.13
N MET A 280 7.55 6.57 3.70
CA MET A 280 6.71 7.53 2.98
C MET A 280 6.95 8.98 3.40
N HIS A 281 6.75 9.89 2.45
CA HIS A 281 7.01 11.33 2.58
C HIS A 281 6.26 12.02 3.75
N GLY A 282 5.08 11.52 4.13
CA GLY A 282 4.15 12.22 5.03
C GLY A 282 4.74 12.66 6.37
N ILE A 283 5.56 11.81 6.98
CA ILE A 283 6.12 12.04 8.32
C ILE A 283 7.06 13.26 8.40
N SER A 284 7.58 13.76 7.28
CA SER A 284 8.40 14.97 7.28
C SER A 284 7.59 16.22 7.64
N VAL A 285 6.26 16.22 7.43
CA VAL A 285 5.41 17.40 7.64
C VAL A 285 5.42 17.84 9.11
N PRO A 286 5.03 17.02 10.10
CA PRO A 286 5.09 17.41 11.52
C PRO A 286 6.46 17.96 11.95
N PHE A 287 7.56 17.36 11.46
CA PHE A 287 8.91 17.83 11.77
C PHE A 287 9.14 19.26 11.30
N PHE A 288 8.91 19.53 10.00
CA PHE A 288 9.15 20.86 9.43
C PHE A 288 8.19 21.91 9.97
N GLU A 289 6.95 21.56 10.28
CA GLU A 289 6.01 22.51 10.90
C GLU A 289 6.46 22.93 12.30
N ILE A 290 6.81 21.95 13.15
CA ILE A 290 7.27 22.20 14.52
C ILE A 290 8.58 22.97 14.52
N LEU A 291 9.54 22.57 13.68
CA LEU A 291 10.83 23.24 13.57
C LEU A 291 10.67 24.68 13.07
N SER A 292 9.86 24.89 12.01
CA SER A 292 9.64 26.23 11.46
C SER A 292 8.90 27.12 12.47
N CYS A 293 7.86 26.60 13.15
CA CYS A 293 7.15 27.34 14.20
C CYS A 293 8.09 27.72 15.36
N LEU A 294 8.90 26.77 15.84
CA LEU A 294 9.91 27.00 16.87
C LEU A 294 10.88 28.11 16.46
N LEU A 295 11.41 28.04 15.24
CA LEU A 295 12.39 29.00 14.75
C LEU A 295 11.77 30.38 14.55
N VAL A 296 10.53 30.50 14.06
CA VAL A 296 9.80 31.78 13.96
C VAL A 296 9.56 32.39 15.33
N LEU A 297 9.07 31.61 16.29
CA LEU A 297 8.79 32.12 17.63
C LEU A 297 10.09 32.53 18.35
N ARG A 298 11.13 31.70 18.24
CA ARG A 298 12.44 31.98 18.81
C ARG A 298 13.13 33.16 18.14
N SER A 299 13.02 33.30 16.82
CA SER A 299 13.60 34.44 16.10
C SER A 299 12.92 35.75 16.48
N MET A 300 11.60 35.75 16.68
CA MET A 300 10.87 36.91 17.17
C MET A 300 11.20 37.24 18.63
N ARG A 301 11.45 36.22 19.48
CA ARG A 301 11.89 36.42 20.88
C ARG A 301 13.34 36.92 20.97
N THR A 302 14.28 36.36 20.23
CA THR A 302 15.69 36.77 20.36
C THR A 302 16.08 37.87 19.37
N GLN A 303 15.16 38.21 18.46
CA GLN A 303 15.39 39.06 17.29
C GLN A 303 16.52 38.55 16.36
N ASN A 304 17.05 37.33 16.55
CA ASN A 304 18.25 36.84 15.86
C ASN A 304 18.00 36.52 14.38
N LEU A 305 18.75 37.17 13.48
CA LEU A 305 18.60 37.02 12.03
C LEU A 305 18.95 35.61 11.53
N VAL A 306 19.83 34.89 12.21
CA VAL A 306 20.15 33.50 11.90
C VAL A 306 18.93 32.62 12.13
N TYR A 307 18.17 32.83 13.20
CA TYR A 307 16.93 32.07 13.43
C TYR A 307 15.85 32.43 12.41
N TYR A 308 15.75 33.68 11.96
CA TYR A 308 14.87 34.04 10.85
C TYR A 308 15.26 33.35 9.54
N ALA A 309 16.55 33.36 9.20
CA ALA A 309 17.07 32.67 8.02
C ALA A 309 16.80 31.16 8.09
N LEU A 310 17.09 30.53 9.22
CA LEU A 310 16.80 29.10 9.45
C LEU A 310 15.30 28.79 9.43
N ALA A 311 14.45 29.69 9.93
CA ALA A 311 12.98 29.53 9.84
C ALA A 311 12.52 29.52 8.38
N GLY A 312 13.02 30.45 7.57
CA GLY A 312 12.77 30.51 6.13
C GLY A 312 13.23 29.26 5.41
N LEU A 313 14.49 28.84 5.65
CA LEU A 313 15.06 27.63 5.06
C LEU A 313 14.30 26.37 5.47
N SER A 314 13.91 26.23 6.74
CA SER A 314 13.11 25.09 7.21
C SER A 314 11.74 25.04 6.52
N LEU A 315 11.06 26.20 6.42
CA LEU A 315 9.75 26.31 5.80
C LEU A 315 9.80 26.01 4.30
N GLY A 316 10.80 26.53 3.58
CA GLY A 316 10.97 26.28 2.16
C GLY A 316 11.45 24.86 1.86
N LEU A 317 12.38 24.31 2.66
CA LEU A 317 12.90 22.96 2.47
C LEU A 317 11.81 21.91 2.63
N GLY A 318 10.89 22.11 3.57
CA GLY A 318 9.79 21.16 3.73
C GLY A 318 8.86 21.08 2.49
N LEU A 319 8.77 22.13 1.66
CA LEU A 319 8.02 22.08 0.39
C LEU A 319 8.65 21.10 -0.61
N CYS A 320 9.94 20.81 -0.44
CA CYS A 320 10.69 19.86 -1.24
C CYS A 320 10.53 18.40 -0.77
N PHE A 321 9.75 18.15 0.29
CA PHE A 321 9.49 16.80 0.82
C PHE A 321 8.07 16.31 0.53
N TYR A 322 7.04 17.12 0.84
CA TYR A 322 5.65 16.68 0.71
C TYR A 322 4.66 17.84 0.48
N THR A 323 3.64 17.61 -0.34
CA THR A 323 2.73 18.66 -0.85
C THR A 323 1.76 19.26 0.19
N PRO A 324 1.22 18.54 1.20
CA PRO A 324 0.38 19.16 2.22
C PRO A 324 1.06 20.27 3.01
N LEU A 325 2.40 20.28 3.10
CA LEU A 325 3.13 21.36 3.77
C LEU A 325 2.95 22.72 3.08
N TYR A 326 2.43 22.77 1.85
CA TYR A 326 2.16 24.03 1.13
C TYR A 326 1.16 24.92 1.88
N PHE A 327 0.35 24.35 2.77
CA PHE A 327 -0.58 25.08 3.64
C PHE A 327 0.08 25.67 4.89
N PHE A 328 1.24 25.16 5.33
CA PHE A 328 1.87 25.64 6.55
C PHE A 328 2.42 27.08 6.45
N PRO A 329 3.00 27.54 5.32
CA PRO A 329 3.30 28.96 5.11
C PRO A 329 2.08 29.88 5.33
N ILE A 330 0.87 29.40 5.01
CA ILE A 330 -0.38 30.13 5.23
C ILE A 330 -0.66 30.26 6.73
N VAL A 331 -0.41 29.21 7.54
CA VAL A 331 -0.51 29.28 9.02
C VAL A 331 0.40 30.39 9.57
N ILE A 332 1.66 30.42 9.13
CA ILE A 332 2.62 31.44 9.57
C ILE A 332 2.17 32.84 9.11
N ALA A 333 1.75 33.00 7.84
CA ALA A 333 1.29 34.28 7.32
C ALA A 333 0.04 34.81 8.07
N VAL A 334 -0.95 33.96 8.30
CA VAL A 334 -2.17 34.30 9.06
C VAL A 334 -1.84 34.64 10.51
N PHE A 335 -0.91 33.93 11.14
CA PHE A 335 -0.44 34.24 12.48
C PHE A 335 0.31 35.58 12.54
N LEU A 336 1.20 35.87 11.58
CA LEU A 336 1.92 37.15 11.51
C LEU A 336 0.96 38.32 11.24
N LEU A 337 -0.06 38.12 10.38
CA LEU A 337 -1.12 39.10 10.15
C LEU A 337 -1.89 39.37 11.43
N PHE A 338 -2.26 38.33 12.18
CA PHE A 338 -2.91 38.48 13.48
C PHE A 338 -2.02 39.26 14.46
N LEU A 339 -0.72 38.92 14.54
CA LEU A 339 0.23 39.66 15.37
C LEU A 339 0.40 41.11 14.94
N TRP A 340 0.33 41.42 13.65
CA TRP A 340 0.40 42.80 13.16
C TRP A 340 -0.77 43.65 13.69
N THR A 341 -1.97 43.06 13.78
CA THR A 341 -3.15 43.77 14.34
C THR A 341 -3.12 43.95 15.87
N ARG A 342 -2.39 43.10 16.61
CA ARG A 342 -2.39 43.09 18.10
C ARG A 342 -1.10 43.60 18.72
N ARG A 343 0.02 43.45 18.04
CA ARG A 343 1.38 43.76 18.47
C ARG A 343 2.17 44.39 17.30
N HIS A 344 1.58 45.39 16.64
CA HIS A 344 2.14 46.10 15.49
C HIS A 344 3.63 46.46 15.66
N ASN A 345 3.99 47.04 16.82
CA ASN A 345 5.37 47.48 17.09
C ASN A 345 6.38 46.33 17.07
N LEU A 346 6.00 45.13 17.50
CA LEU A 346 6.85 43.95 17.45
C LEU A 346 7.08 43.50 16.00
N VAL A 347 6.02 43.48 15.19
CA VAL A 347 6.10 43.08 13.78
C VAL A 347 6.90 44.12 12.98
N ALA A 348 6.60 45.41 13.18
CA ALA A 348 7.27 46.51 12.50
C ALA A 348 8.77 46.56 12.83
N SER A 349 9.16 46.30 14.09
CA SER A 349 10.58 46.24 14.48
C SER A 349 11.31 45.01 13.93
N SER A 350 10.59 43.96 13.57
CA SER A 350 11.12 42.68 13.08
C SER A 350 11.24 42.59 11.55
N TRP A 351 10.97 43.66 10.79
CA TRP A 351 10.86 43.61 9.32
C TRP A 351 12.10 43.04 8.62
N ARG A 352 13.31 43.32 9.12
CA ARG A 352 14.55 42.74 8.58
C ARG A 352 14.60 41.24 8.79
N GLY A 353 14.14 40.78 9.95
CA GLY A 353 13.98 39.36 10.23
C GLY A 353 13.02 38.70 9.24
N PHE A 354 11.86 39.31 9.00
CA PHE A 354 10.92 38.78 8.01
C PHE A 354 11.46 38.79 6.57
N LEU A 355 12.30 39.76 6.21
CA LEU A 355 13.02 39.73 4.94
C LEU A 355 13.96 38.53 4.86
N PHE A 356 14.75 38.25 5.90
CA PHE A 356 15.60 37.06 5.96
C PHE A 356 14.78 35.75 5.96
N LEU A 357 13.62 35.72 6.62
CA LEU A 357 12.72 34.57 6.55
C LEU A 357 12.22 34.36 5.12
N ALA A 358 11.74 35.40 4.44
CA ALA A 358 11.26 35.32 3.07
C ALA A 358 12.38 34.90 2.10
N LEU A 359 13.57 35.50 2.22
CA LEU A 359 14.73 35.14 1.39
C LEU A 359 15.14 33.69 1.60
N GLY A 360 15.21 33.22 2.87
CA GLY A 360 15.51 31.83 3.17
C GLY A 360 14.50 30.87 2.57
N PHE A 361 13.20 31.19 2.66
CA PHE A 361 12.12 30.41 2.06
C PHE A 361 12.28 30.27 0.54
N PHE A 362 12.42 31.39 -0.17
CA PHE A 362 12.53 31.38 -1.63
C PHE A 362 13.86 30.79 -2.14
N MET A 363 14.96 30.98 -1.40
CA MET A 363 16.27 30.46 -1.83
C MET A 363 16.30 28.94 -1.85
N VAL A 364 15.78 28.28 -0.81
CA VAL A 364 15.79 26.81 -0.75
C VAL A 364 14.69 26.17 -1.60
N SER A 365 13.60 26.89 -1.85
CA SER A 365 12.51 26.40 -2.71
C SER A 365 12.82 26.54 -4.20
N VAL A 366 13.98 27.11 -4.59
CA VAL A 366 14.33 27.34 -6.01
C VAL A 366 14.07 26.14 -6.91
N PRO A 367 14.55 24.90 -6.60
CA PRO A 367 14.36 23.78 -7.51
C PRO A 367 12.88 23.47 -7.73
N ILE A 368 12.10 23.39 -6.65
CA ILE A 368 10.67 23.04 -6.75
C ILE A 368 9.83 24.18 -7.33
N SER A 369 10.15 25.44 -7.02
CA SER A 369 9.48 26.62 -7.58
C SER A 369 9.74 26.74 -9.08
N GLN A 370 10.97 26.47 -9.52
CA GLN A 370 11.30 26.42 -10.93
C GLN A 370 10.52 25.32 -11.64
N PHE A 371 10.48 24.11 -11.06
CA PHE A 371 9.79 22.96 -11.66
C PHE A 371 8.30 23.24 -11.78
N ALA A 372 7.67 23.80 -10.74
CA ALA A 372 6.27 24.21 -10.75
C ALA A 372 5.94 25.25 -11.85
N ILE A 373 6.89 26.15 -12.17
CA ILE A 373 6.70 27.17 -13.20
C ILE A 373 6.90 26.60 -14.62
N ARG A 374 7.96 25.80 -14.84
CA ARG A 374 8.33 25.30 -16.17
C ARG A 374 7.58 24.02 -16.58
N GLN A 375 7.22 23.18 -15.61
CA GLN A 375 6.53 21.90 -15.79
C GLN A 375 5.21 21.88 -15.01
N SER A 376 4.44 22.97 -15.09
CA SER A 376 3.19 23.14 -14.34
C SER A 376 2.19 22.02 -14.56
N ASN A 377 2.09 21.47 -15.78
CA ASN A 377 1.22 20.33 -16.06
C ASN A 377 1.59 19.12 -15.19
N SER A 378 2.85 18.72 -15.16
CA SER A 378 3.30 17.57 -14.35
C SER A 378 3.23 17.85 -12.85
N PHE A 379 3.50 19.09 -12.43
CA PHE A 379 3.40 19.49 -11.03
C PHE A 379 1.95 19.43 -10.51
N ASP A 380 0.99 19.89 -11.30
CA ASP A 380 -0.42 19.98 -10.92
C ASP A 380 -1.22 18.68 -11.18
N ASP A 381 -0.64 17.68 -11.86
CA ASP A 381 -1.34 16.42 -12.22
C ASP A 381 -1.99 15.76 -11.00
N ARG A 382 -1.23 15.61 -9.92
CA ARG A 382 -1.73 15.01 -8.67
C ARG A 382 -2.85 15.84 -8.05
N LEU A 383 -2.72 17.17 -8.06
CA LEU A 383 -3.75 18.07 -7.52
C LEU A 383 -5.05 17.99 -8.34
N ARG A 384 -4.96 17.91 -9.67
CA ARG A 384 -6.13 17.76 -10.55
C ARG A 384 -6.88 16.45 -10.30
N VAL A 385 -6.18 15.33 -10.15
CA VAL A 385 -6.82 14.02 -9.96
C VAL A 385 -7.36 13.85 -8.53
N THR A 386 -6.69 14.42 -7.54
CA THR A 386 -7.05 14.23 -6.11
C THR A 386 -7.90 15.34 -5.50
N SER A 387 -8.30 16.34 -6.29
CA SER A 387 -9.17 17.44 -5.87
C SER A 387 -10.62 16.99 -5.68
N ILE A 388 -11.25 17.44 -4.59
CA ILE A 388 -12.66 17.17 -4.31
C ILE A 388 -13.61 17.70 -5.39
N PHE A 389 -13.19 18.72 -6.14
CA PHE A 389 -14.00 19.41 -7.15
C PHE A 389 -13.98 18.70 -8.51
N THR A 390 -13.06 17.77 -8.74
CA THR A 390 -12.89 17.11 -10.03
C THR A 390 -14.08 16.19 -10.34
N GLY A 391 -14.68 16.39 -11.51
CA GLY A 391 -15.82 15.58 -11.99
C GLY A 391 -17.15 15.83 -11.25
N LYS A 392 -17.27 16.87 -10.43
CA LYS A 392 -18.48 17.19 -9.67
C LYS A 392 -19.10 18.52 -10.09
N SER A 393 -20.44 18.61 -10.07
CA SER A 393 -21.13 19.90 -10.15
C SER A 393 -20.86 20.77 -8.91
N PRO A 394 -21.04 22.10 -8.96
CA PRO A 394 -20.80 22.97 -7.81
C PRO A 394 -21.60 22.56 -6.55
N GLN A 395 -22.83 22.09 -6.72
CA GLN A 395 -23.69 21.66 -5.61
C GLN A 395 -23.18 20.37 -4.96
N GLU A 396 -22.76 19.39 -5.77
CA GLU A 396 -22.17 18.13 -5.29
C GLU A 396 -20.83 18.38 -4.60
N ALA A 397 -20.00 19.27 -5.16
CA ALA A 397 -18.73 19.64 -4.57
C ALA A 397 -18.90 20.28 -3.19
N TRP A 398 -19.84 21.22 -3.00
CA TRP A 398 -20.08 21.81 -1.69
C TRP A 398 -20.67 20.83 -0.68
N LYS A 399 -21.53 19.91 -1.12
CA LYS A 399 -22.00 18.81 -0.26
C LYS A 399 -20.85 17.89 0.16
N ALA A 400 -19.95 17.58 -0.78
CA ALA A 400 -18.74 16.80 -0.50
C ALA A 400 -17.83 17.53 0.49
N VAL A 401 -17.54 18.82 0.29
CA VAL A 401 -16.75 19.64 1.22
C VAL A 401 -17.38 19.69 2.61
N ALA A 402 -18.70 19.86 2.72
CA ALA A 402 -19.39 19.86 4.01
C ALA A 402 -19.25 18.51 4.73
N ARG A 403 -19.39 17.40 3.98
CA ARG A 403 -19.18 16.04 4.51
C ARG A 403 -17.74 15.82 4.94
N THR A 404 -16.75 16.09 4.07
CA THR A 404 -15.34 15.88 4.38
C THR A 404 -14.87 16.79 5.52
N THR A 405 -15.37 18.02 5.61
CA THR A 405 -15.13 18.91 6.76
C THR A 405 -15.62 18.27 8.05
N ARG A 406 -16.85 17.74 8.06
CA ARG A 406 -17.40 17.04 9.23
C ARG A 406 -16.54 15.83 9.61
N ASP A 407 -16.19 14.98 8.65
CA ASP A 407 -15.41 13.77 8.91
C ASP A 407 -14.03 14.10 9.51
N HIS A 408 -13.33 15.09 8.95
CA HIS A 408 -12.02 15.52 9.43
C HIS A 408 -12.07 16.23 10.79
N LEU A 409 -13.16 16.95 11.12
CA LEU A 409 -13.35 17.49 12.46
C LEU A 409 -13.65 16.38 13.49
N LEU A 410 -14.36 15.33 13.07
CA LEU A 410 -14.72 14.19 13.92
C LEU A 410 -13.59 13.15 14.06
N MET A 411 -12.56 13.21 13.21
CA MET A 411 -11.52 12.18 13.15
C MET A 411 -10.72 12.03 14.44
N PHE A 412 -10.62 13.08 15.26
CA PHE A 412 -9.83 13.06 16.50
C PHE A 412 -10.51 12.27 17.62
N ASN A 413 -11.85 12.31 17.70
CA ASN A 413 -12.62 11.84 18.86
C ASN A 413 -13.73 10.83 18.53
N TYR A 414 -14.15 10.68 17.26
CA TYR A 414 -15.30 9.84 16.92
C TYR A 414 -14.97 8.77 15.88
N HIS A 415 -14.63 9.17 14.65
CA HIS A 415 -14.42 8.23 13.55
C HIS A 415 -13.19 8.64 12.75
N GLY A 416 -12.09 7.93 12.92
CA GLY A 416 -10.82 8.22 12.24
C GLY A 416 -10.72 7.63 10.84
N ASP A 417 -9.51 7.62 10.31
CA ASP A 417 -9.22 7.10 8.97
C ASP A 417 -9.55 5.59 8.89
N ASN A 418 -10.22 5.19 7.81
CA ASN A 418 -10.65 3.80 7.58
C ASN A 418 -9.56 2.96 6.90
N ASN A 419 -8.51 3.57 6.39
CA ASN A 419 -7.44 2.86 5.69
C ASN A 419 -6.50 2.18 6.70
N GLY A 420 -6.40 0.85 6.60
CA GLY A 420 -5.56 0.03 7.49
C GLY A 420 -4.07 0.39 7.47
N ARG A 421 -3.58 1.05 6.41
CA ARG A 421 -2.20 1.55 6.34
C ARG A 421 -1.97 2.77 7.23
N HIS A 422 -3.03 3.49 7.56
CA HIS A 422 -2.93 4.78 8.23
C HIS A 422 -3.34 4.69 9.71
N ASN A 423 -4.19 3.71 10.04
CA ASN A 423 -4.90 3.64 11.29
C ASN A 423 -5.47 2.23 11.53
N LEU A 424 -5.82 1.90 12.77
CA LEU A 424 -6.82 0.86 13.05
C LEU A 424 -8.15 1.33 12.44
N PRO A 425 -8.71 0.65 11.41
CA PRO A 425 -9.79 1.22 10.61
C PRO A 425 -10.97 1.77 11.42
N GLY A 426 -11.21 3.08 11.29
CA GLY A 426 -12.29 3.81 11.94
C GLY A 426 -12.02 4.31 13.36
N GLU A 427 -10.94 3.86 14.02
CA GLU A 427 -10.63 4.33 15.37
C GLU A 427 -10.23 5.82 15.40
N PRO A 428 -10.65 6.61 16.41
CA PRO A 428 -10.29 8.04 16.51
C PRO A 428 -8.79 8.27 16.52
N MET A 429 -8.28 9.20 15.70
CA MET A 429 -6.84 9.44 15.49
C MET A 429 -6.05 9.75 16.77
N LEU A 430 -6.71 10.30 17.81
CA LEU A 430 -6.14 10.48 19.13
C LEU A 430 -6.62 9.38 20.09
N ASP A 431 -5.78 8.99 21.04
CA ASP A 431 -6.23 8.16 22.15
C ASP A 431 -7.26 8.91 23.03
N THR A 432 -8.02 8.16 23.83
CA THR A 432 -9.09 8.68 24.69
C THR A 432 -8.65 9.88 25.54
N ILE A 433 -7.44 9.85 26.09
CA ILE A 433 -6.95 10.88 27.01
C ILE A 433 -6.55 12.12 26.21
N SER A 434 -5.72 11.95 25.20
CA SER A 434 -5.26 13.05 24.33
C SER A 434 -6.44 13.72 23.63
N GLY A 435 -7.43 12.95 23.17
CA GLY A 435 -8.64 13.45 22.54
C GLY A 435 -9.50 14.32 23.47
N VAL A 436 -9.72 13.90 24.72
CA VAL A 436 -10.46 14.71 25.70
C VAL A 436 -9.70 16.00 26.00
N LEU A 437 -8.39 15.92 26.26
CA LEU A 437 -7.57 17.09 26.53
C LEU A 437 -7.55 18.05 25.34
N MET A 438 -7.48 17.53 24.11
CA MET A 438 -7.52 18.34 22.90
C MET A 438 -8.83 19.13 22.78
N VAL A 439 -9.99 18.52 23.05
CA VAL A 439 -11.28 19.22 23.06
C VAL A 439 -11.34 20.31 24.13
N LEU A 440 -10.92 20.01 25.36
CA LEU A 440 -10.88 20.99 26.45
C LEU A 440 -9.94 22.16 26.12
N GLY A 441 -8.79 21.86 25.52
CA GLY A 441 -7.83 22.84 25.04
C GLY A 441 -8.38 23.71 23.92
N LEU A 442 -9.05 23.10 22.93
CA LEU A 442 -9.68 23.81 21.81
C LEU A 442 -10.73 24.81 22.31
N VAL A 443 -11.63 24.38 23.20
CA VAL A 443 -12.66 25.27 23.75
C VAL A 443 -12.04 26.42 24.54
N LEU A 444 -11.01 26.15 25.35
CA LEU A 444 -10.31 27.21 26.09
C LEU A 444 -9.57 28.17 25.16
N SER A 445 -8.93 27.66 24.10
CA SER A 445 -8.26 28.46 23.09
C SER A 445 -9.23 29.30 22.26
N LEU A 446 -10.41 28.78 21.91
CA LEU A 446 -11.47 29.55 21.25
C LEU A 446 -11.98 30.69 22.14
N ARG A 447 -12.20 30.43 23.44
CA ARG A 447 -12.55 31.49 24.41
C ARG A 447 -11.44 32.55 24.50
N ARG A 448 -10.19 32.15 24.32
CA ARG A 448 -9.00 33.00 24.40
C ARG A 448 -8.41 33.33 23.03
N ILE A 449 -9.21 33.31 21.96
CA ILE A 449 -8.73 33.44 20.57
C ILE A 449 -8.00 34.78 20.30
N ARG A 450 -8.21 35.78 21.15
CA ARG A 450 -7.47 37.06 21.10
C ARG A 450 -6.03 36.95 21.59
N GLN A 451 -5.65 35.85 22.24
CA GLN A 451 -4.28 35.57 22.65
C GLN A 451 -3.51 34.94 21.49
N PRO A 452 -2.28 35.43 21.18
CA PRO A 452 -1.49 34.91 20.07
C PRO A 452 -1.29 33.39 20.07
N SER A 453 -1.04 32.78 21.24
CA SER A 453 -0.84 31.33 21.36
C SER A 453 -2.11 30.57 20.97
N SER A 454 -3.25 30.96 21.52
CA SER A 454 -4.53 30.33 21.22
C SER A 454 -4.95 30.51 19.75
N PHE A 455 -4.72 31.71 19.18
CA PHE A 455 -4.96 31.95 17.77
C PHE A 455 -4.10 31.05 16.88
N LEU A 456 -2.78 30.97 17.15
CA LEU A 456 -1.86 30.12 16.40
C LEU A 456 -2.31 28.66 16.41
N LEU A 457 -2.65 28.10 17.58
CA LEU A 457 -3.06 26.70 17.68
C LEU A 457 -4.35 26.40 16.92
N VAL A 458 -5.35 27.29 17.00
CA VAL A 458 -6.63 27.11 16.30
C VAL A 458 -6.46 27.29 14.80
N ALA A 459 -5.73 28.33 14.35
CA ALA A 459 -5.46 28.57 12.94
C ALA A 459 -4.64 27.43 12.32
N TRP A 460 -3.61 26.94 13.03
CA TRP A 460 -2.82 25.78 12.61
C TRP A 460 -3.72 24.55 12.43
N LEU A 461 -4.54 24.22 13.43
CA LEU A 461 -5.46 23.08 13.33
C LEU A 461 -6.37 23.20 12.10
N LEU A 462 -7.08 24.31 11.95
CA LEU A 462 -8.06 24.47 10.88
C LEU A 462 -7.44 24.50 9.48
N ILE A 463 -6.32 25.19 9.31
CA ILE A 463 -5.63 25.30 8.01
C ILE A 463 -5.01 23.95 7.63
N MET A 464 -4.40 23.23 8.57
CA MET A 464 -3.76 21.94 8.28
C MET A 464 -4.73 20.76 8.18
N LEU A 465 -6.03 20.97 8.41
CA LEU A 465 -7.09 20.04 8.00
C LEU A 465 -7.47 20.21 6.51
N MET A 466 -7.22 21.39 5.92
CA MET A 466 -7.65 21.70 4.55
C MET A 466 -7.11 20.73 3.48
N PRO A 467 -5.85 20.24 3.52
CA PRO A 467 -5.37 19.29 2.53
C PRO A 467 -6.17 17.96 2.53
N GLY A 468 -6.70 17.55 3.68
CA GLY A 468 -7.61 16.41 3.77
C GLY A 468 -9.03 16.76 3.30
N ILE A 469 -9.56 17.90 3.74
CA ILE A 469 -10.93 18.36 3.43
C ILE A 469 -11.15 18.55 1.92
N PHE A 470 -10.19 19.14 1.21
CA PHE A 470 -10.29 19.45 -0.22
C PHE A 470 -9.83 18.32 -1.14
N SER A 471 -9.63 17.11 -0.60
CA SER A 471 -9.20 15.95 -1.38
C SER A 471 -10.33 14.92 -1.60
N LEU A 472 -9.97 13.68 -1.92
CA LEU A 472 -10.88 12.60 -2.30
C LEU A 472 -11.91 12.31 -1.19
N ASP A 473 -13.18 12.49 -1.51
CA ASP A 473 -14.27 12.44 -0.55
C ASP A 473 -14.67 11.01 -0.14
N PHE A 474 -14.31 10.00 -0.93
CA PHE A 474 -14.49 8.58 -0.57
C PHE A 474 -13.41 8.03 0.37
N GLU A 475 -12.26 8.73 0.51
CA GLU A 475 -11.19 8.39 1.46
C GLU A 475 -11.30 9.17 2.78
N SER A 476 -12.36 9.97 2.94
CA SER A 476 -12.53 10.85 4.10
C SER A 476 -12.97 10.09 5.36
N PRO A 477 -12.42 10.40 6.55
CA PRO A 477 -11.29 11.31 6.77
C PRO A 477 -9.95 10.66 6.40
N GLN A 478 -9.01 11.46 5.89
CA GLN A 478 -7.71 10.96 5.41
C GLN A 478 -6.57 11.58 6.23
N SER A 479 -5.93 10.73 7.04
CA SER A 479 -4.97 11.15 8.07
C SER A 479 -3.54 11.43 7.57
N LEU A 480 -3.15 10.93 6.39
CA LEU A 480 -1.88 11.30 5.73
C LEU A 480 -1.91 12.75 5.25
N ARG A 481 -3.00 13.14 4.59
CA ARG A 481 -3.19 14.49 4.03
C ARG A 481 -3.42 15.49 5.16
N ALA A 482 -4.13 15.09 6.21
CA ALA A 482 -4.35 15.92 7.40
C ALA A 482 -3.23 15.82 8.45
N ILE A 483 -2.09 15.18 8.15
CA ILE A 483 -1.02 14.91 9.14
C ILE A 483 -0.45 16.19 9.77
N GLY A 484 -0.45 17.31 9.05
CA GLY A 484 -0.01 18.60 9.61
C GLY A 484 -0.91 19.18 10.70
N SER A 485 -2.10 18.61 10.91
CA SER A 485 -2.94 18.97 12.05
C SER A 485 -2.46 18.31 13.36
N LEU A 486 -1.64 17.25 13.27
CA LEU A 486 -1.14 16.47 14.41
C LEU A 486 -0.42 17.33 15.46
N PRO A 487 0.56 18.20 15.12
CA PRO A 487 1.25 19.00 16.13
C PRO A 487 0.28 19.92 16.89
N SER A 488 -0.62 20.59 16.17
CA SER A 488 -1.60 21.49 16.77
C SER A 488 -2.60 20.77 17.68
N ALA A 489 -3.04 19.57 17.31
CA ALA A 489 -3.96 18.76 18.11
C ALA A 489 -3.34 18.38 19.46
N TYR A 490 -2.07 17.95 19.46
CA TYR A 490 -1.35 17.67 20.71
C TYR A 490 -1.01 18.93 21.50
N LEU A 491 -0.62 20.04 20.84
CA LEU A 491 -0.42 21.33 21.52
C LEU A 491 -1.70 21.84 22.19
N LEU A 492 -2.88 21.62 21.59
CA LEU A 492 -4.16 21.89 22.23
C LEU A 492 -4.37 20.98 23.45
N ALA A 493 -3.99 19.70 23.39
CA ALA A 493 -4.03 18.81 24.56
C ALA A 493 -3.10 19.26 25.71
N LEU A 494 -2.04 20.03 25.42
CA LEU A 494 -1.19 20.63 26.45
C LEU A 494 -1.84 21.81 27.19
N VAL A 495 -2.74 22.55 26.54
CA VAL A 495 -3.41 23.73 27.12
C VAL A 495 -4.10 23.42 28.46
N PRO A 496 -4.94 22.38 28.60
CA PRO A 496 -5.57 22.05 29.88
C PRO A 496 -4.57 21.55 30.93
N ILE A 497 -3.52 20.83 30.54
CA ILE A 497 -2.44 20.39 31.44
C ILE A 497 -1.73 21.62 32.01
N HIS A 498 -1.39 22.58 31.14
CA HIS A 498 -0.76 23.83 31.52
C HIS A 498 -1.62 24.63 32.49
N ALA A 499 -2.90 24.83 32.16
CA ALA A 499 -3.82 25.58 33.00
C ALA A 499 -3.98 24.93 34.38
N SER A 500 -4.08 23.60 34.43
CA SER A 500 -4.18 22.85 35.69
C SER A 500 -2.88 22.89 36.51
N TRP A 501 -1.72 22.87 35.84
CA TRP A 501 -0.42 23.00 36.49
C TRP A 501 -0.25 24.38 37.16
N GLN A 502 -0.60 25.45 36.45
CA GLN A 502 -0.55 26.82 37.00
C GLN A 502 -1.44 26.95 38.25
N GLU A 503 -2.65 26.37 38.23
CA GLU A 503 -3.52 26.37 39.42
C GLU A 503 -2.95 25.55 40.58
N TRP A 504 -2.20 24.49 40.30
CA TRP A 504 -1.53 23.70 41.32
C TRP A 504 -0.36 24.46 41.97
N GLU A 505 0.50 25.10 41.18
CA GLU A 505 1.66 25.86 41.68
C GLU A 505 1.27 27.03 42.58
N GLU A 506 0.13 27.67 42.31
CA GLU A 506 -0.37 28.77 43.14
C GLU A 506 -1.06 28.31 44.44
N SER A 507 -1.13 27.01 44.70
CA SER A 507 -1.78 26.42 45.88
C SER A 507 -0.83 26.35 47.10
N PRO A 508 -1.17 26.90 48.28
CA PRO A 508 -0.18 27.33 49.27
C PRO A 508 0.49 26.23 50.12
N ALA A 509 0.31 24.93 49.83
CA ALA A 509 0.83 23.88 50.72
C ALA A 509 0.88 22.45 50.14
N LYS A 510 0.85 22.25 48.81
CA LYS A 510 0.83 20.87 48.27
C LYS A 510 2.16 20.51 47.61
N PRO A 511 2.78 19.37 47.97
CA PRO A 511 4.01 18.93 47.32
C PRO A 511 3.72 18.72 45.83
N ALA A 512 4.67 19.10 44.96
CA ALA A 512 4.56 18.94 43.50
C ALA A 512 4.20 17.50 43.08
N ILE A 513 4.56 16.52 43.92
CA ILE A 513 4.23 15.10 43.73
C ILE A 513 2.73 14.83 43.59
N GLY A 514 1.86 15.64 44.22
CA GLY A 514 0.41 15.47 44.16
C GLY A 514 -0.22 15.81 42.80
N PHE A 515 0.51 16.49 41.92
CA PHE A 515 0.12 16.69 40.51
C PHE A 515 0.92 15.79 39.56
N ILE A 516 2.22 15.63 39.83
CA ILE A 516 3.13 14.86 38.96
C ILE A 516 2.72 13.39 38.90
N VAL A 517 2.39 12.75 40.03
CA VAL A 517 2.04 11.32 40.04
C VAL A 517 0.79 11.04 39.21
N PRO A 518 -0.35 11.72 39.39
CA PRO A 518 -1.51 11.56 38.51
C PRO A 518 -1.19 11.84 37.04
N LEU A 519 -0.40 12.89 36.74
CA LEU A 519 -0.01 13.20 35.37
C LEU A 519 0.80 12.05 34.75
N VAL A 520 1.75 11.47 35.48
CA VAL A 520 2.55 10.32 35.01
C VAL A 520 1.65 9.11 34.76
N PHE A 521 0.66 8.82 35.61
CA PHE A 521 -0.30 7.75 35.36
C PHE A 521 -1.16 8.01 34.11
N ILE A 522 -1.65 9.23 33.94
CA ILE A 522 -2.44 9.64 32.76
C ILE A 522 -1.61 9.50 31.48
N LEU A 523 -0.36 9.99 31.49
CA LEU A 523 0.56 9.86 30.36
C LEU A 523 0.93 8.40 30.10
N GLY A 524 1.17 7.60 31.15
CA GLY A 524 1.42 6.17 31.04
C GLY A 524 0.24 5.43 30.42
N ALA A 525 -1.00 5.76 30.81
CA ALA A 525 -2.21 5.19 30.22
C ALA A 525 -2.39 5.59 28.76
N ALA A 526 -2.08 6.84 28.39
CA ALA A 526 -2.09 7.28 26.99
C ALA A 526 -1.04 6.50 26.17
N GLY A 527 0.17 6.36 26.70
CA GLY A 527 1.24 5.57 26.07
C GLY A 527 0.86 4.10 25.88
N TYR A 528 0.33 3.46 26.92
CA TYR A 528 -0.15 2.07 26.85
C TYR A 528 -1.29 1.91 25.84
N THR A 529 -2.25 2.83 25.82
CA THR A 529 -3.39 2.76 24.87
C THR A 529 -2.90 2.82 23.42
N ASN A 530 -1.99 3.76 23.11
CA ASN A 530 -1.43 3.87 21.77
C ASN A 530 -0.58 2.63 21.39
N TYR A 531 0.23 2.11 22.32
CA TYR A 531 0.97 0.87 22.12
C TYR A 531 0.04 -0.31 21.83
N HIS A 532 -0.96 -0.53 22.67
CA HIS A 532 -1.89 -1.65 22.56
C HIS A 532 -2.68 -1.60 21.25
N ILE A 533 -3.21 -0.41 20.89
CA ILE A 533 -3.93 -0.23 19.62
C ILE A 533 -3.03 -0.55 18.43
N TYR A 534 -1.79 -0.06 18.39
CA TYR A 534 -0.91 -0.27 17.23
C TYR A 534 -0.34 -1.70 17.17
N PHE A 535 0.25 -2.18 18.25
CA PHE A 535 1.01 -3.43 18.26
C PHE A 535 0.17 -4.67 18.55
N ASP A 536 -0.96 -4.57 19.24
CA ASP A 536 -1.78 -5.74 19.60
C ASP A 536 -3.07 -5.85 18.78
N LEU A 537 -3.71 -4.71 18.45
CA LEU A 537 -4.99 -4.70 17.73
C LEU A 537 -4.81 -4.49 16.23
N GLN A 538 -4.18 -3.37 15.82
CA GLN A 538 -4.00 -3.02 14.42
C GLN A 538 -3.11 -4.04 13.69
N SER A 539 -2.00 -4.45 14.30
CA SER A 539 -1.09 -5.42 13.69
C SER A 539 -1.77 -6.78 13.41
N LYS A 540 -2.71 -7.22 14.24
CA LYS A 540 -3.33 -8.56 14.10
C LYS A 540 -4.56 -8.57 13.20
N ARG A 541 -4.97 -7.43 12.64
CA ARG A 541 -6.15 -7.35 11.78
C ARG A 541 -5.84 -7.76 10.35
N SER A 542 -6.59 -8.72 9.81
CA SER A 542 -6.41 -9.19 8.42
C SER A 542 -6.61 -8.12 7.36
N ASP A 543 -7.53 -7.17 7.56
CA ASP A 543 -7.77 -6.07 6.62
C ASP A 543 -6.65 -5.04 6.64
N VAL A 544 -6.01 -4.80 7.79
CA VAL A 544 -4.76 -4.01 7.89
C VAL A 544 -3.63 -4.76 7.20
N TRP A 545 -3.47 -6.06 7.50
CA TRP A 545 -2.45 -6.91 6.91
C TRP A 545 -2.55 -6.96 5.37
N ALA A 546 -3.76 -7.03 4.81
CA ALA A 546 -3.98 -7.17 3.37
C ALA A 546 -3.55 -5.93 2.57
N VAL A 547 -3.70 -4.73 3.13
CA VAL A 547 -3.43 -3.47 2.44
C VAL A 547 -1.93 -3.10 2.36
N PHE A 548 -1.04 -3.90 2.95
CA PHE A 548 0.43 -3.70 2.90
C PHE A 548 1.13 -4.50 1.78
N SER A 549 0.43 -4.87 0.71
CA SER A 549 0.98 -5.70 -0.39
C SER A 549 1.62 -7.00 0.12
N THR A 550 0.99 -7.64 1.11
CA THR A 550 1.61 -8.77 1.80
C THR A 550 1.79 -10.01 0.93
N PRO A 551 0.85 -10.41 0.05
CA PRO A 551 1.08 -11.50 -0.90
C PRO A 551 2.31 -11.23 -1.77
N GLN A 552 2.42 -10.04 -2.37
CA GLN A 552 3.56 -9.64 -3.19
C GLN A 552 4.87 -9.61 -2.39
N THR A 553 4.83 -9.21 -1.12
CA THR A 553 6.00 -9.25 -0.24
C THR A 553 6.48 -10.68 0.02
N ILE A 554 5.55 -11.61 0.23
CA ILE A 554 5.87 -13.03 0.42
C ILE A 554 6.44 -13.63 -0.86
N ILE A 555 5.81 -13.34 -2.02
CA ILE A 555 6.28 -13.77 -3.33
C ILE A 555 7.71 -13.27 -3.58
N GLY A 556 7.96 -11.97 -3.46
CA GLY A 556 9.29 -11.40 -3.68
C GLY A 556 10.36 -11.96 -2.73
N LYS A 557 10.03 -12.14 -1.44
CA LYS A 557 10.96 -12.78 -0.48
C LYS A 557 11.21 -14.25 -0.80
N ALA A 558 10.19 -15.00 -1.22
CA ALA A 558 10.34 -16.40 -1.59
C ALA A 558 11.19 -16.54 -2.86
N MET A 559 10.93 -15.72 -3.88
CA MET A 559 11.69 -15.66 -5.13
C MET A 559 13.17 -15.37 -4.92
N ALA A 560 13.51 -14.43 -4.04
CA ALA A 560 14.90 -14.09 -3.75
C ALA A 560 15.73 -15.26 -3.20
N GLY A 561 15.07 -16.32 -2.70
CA GLY A 561 15.72 -17.54 -2.21
C GLY A 561 15.67 -18.74 -3.18
N LEU A 562 15.10 -18.60 -4.38
CA LEU A 562 15.02 -19.67 -5.36
C LEU A 562 16.33 -19.82 -6.15
N ASP A 563 16.53 -21.01 -6.73
CA ASP A 563 17.63 -21.25 -7.69
C ASP A 563 17.38 -20.41 -8.97
N PRO A 564 18.40 -19.72 -9.52
CA PRO A 564 18.26 -18.95 -10.77
C PRO A 564 17.74 -19.73 -11.99
N GLN A 565 17.82 -21.06 -11.99
CA GLN A 565 17.29 -21.93 -13.03
C GLN A 565 15.82 -22.34 -12.81
N THR A 566 15.17 -21.83 -11.76
CA THR A 566 13.76 -22.10 -11.46
C THR A 566 12.87 -21.27 -12.39
N ASP A 567 11.92 -21.92 -13.06
CA ASP A 567 10.89 -21.21 -13.82
C ASP A 567 9.76 -20.82 -12.85
N VAL A 568 9.51 -19.51 -12.73
CA VAL A 568 8.57 -18.97 -11.74
C VAL A 568 7.35 -18.43 -12.45
N TYR A 569 6.17 -18.79 -11.97
CA TYR A 569 4.88 -18.35 -12.47
C TYR A 569 4.12 -17.60 -11.39
N VAL A 570 3.63 -16.41 -11.71
CA VAL A 570 2.90 -15.55 -10.76
C VAL A 570 1.54 -15.23 -11.36
N SER A 571 0.50 -15.43 -10.57
CA SER A 571 -0.84 -15.01 -10.97
C SER A 571 -0.87 -13.54 -11.39
N ILE A 572 -1.60 -13.25 -12.48
CA ILE A 572 -1.76 -11.91 -13.04
C ILE A 572 -2.06 -10.83 -12.00
N ILE A 573 -2.79 -11.17 -10.94
CA ILE A 573 -3.21 -10.21 -9.91
C ILE A 573 -2.02 -9.66 -9.09
N TYR A 574 -0.88 -10.35 -9.12
CA TYR A 574 0.36 -9.98 -8.46
C TYR A 574 1.46 -9.58 -9.45
N ASN A 575 1.19 -9.64 -10.76
CA ASN A 575 2.18 -9.34 -11.80
C ASN A 575 2.65 -7.88 -11.76
N ALA A 576 3.88 -7.63 -12.22
CA ALA A 576 4.52 -6.33 -12.36
C ALA A 576 4.41 -5.45 -11.09
N SER A 577 4.45 -6.08 -9.92
CA SER A 577 4.37 -5.35 -8.65
C SER A 577 5.72 -4.72 -8.31
N PRO A 578 5.79 -3.40 -8.01
CA PRO A 578 7.00 -2.77 -7.50
C PRO A 578 7.55 -3.46 -6.24
N THR A 579 6.65 -4.03 -5.43
CA THR A 579 7.02 -4.81 -4.24
C THR A 579 7.84 -6.06 -4.60
N ILE A 580 7.45 -6.82 -5.63
CA ILE A 580 8.20 -8.00 -6.07
C ILE A 580 9.51 -7.56 -6.71
N GLU A 581 9.47 -6.57 -7.61
CA GLU A 581 10.65 -6.04 -8.31
C GLU A 581 11.73 -5.56 -7.33
N PHE A 582 11.35 -4.81 -6.29
CA PHE A 582 12.29 -4.34 -5.29
C PHE A 582 12.90 -5.47 -4.44
N LEU A 583 12.12 -6.52 -4.13
CA LEU A 583 12.55 -7.60 -3.24
C LEU A 583 13.33 -8.71 -3.96
N SER A 584 13.07 -8.92 -5.25
CA SER A 584 13.71 -9.94 -6.08
C SER A 584 14.08 -9.37 -7.46
N PRO A 585 14.98 -8.37 -7.54
CA PRO A 585 15.25 -7.62 -8.78
C PRO A 585 15.90 -8.45 -9.90
N ASN A 586 16.52 -9.58 -9.55
CA ASN A 586 17.23 -10.45 -10.49
C ASN A 586 16.43 -11.69 -10.91
N VAL A 587 15.16 -11.81 -10.47
CA VAL A 587 14.32 -12.96 -10.76
C VAL A 587 13.28 -12.56 -11.78
N THR A 588 13.33 -13.17 -12.96
CA THR A 588 12.27 -13.10 -13.97
C THR A 588 11.20 -14.13 -13.66
N TYR A 589 9.94 -13.79 -13.92
CA TYR A 589 8.82 -14.71 -13.76
C TYR A 589 7.81 -14.51 -14.87
N ASP A 590 7.13 -15.59 -15.21
CA ASP A 590 6.05 -15.63 -16.18
C ASP A 590 4.71 -15.33 -15.51
N GLN A 591 3.81 -14.73 -16.28
CA GLN A 591 2.46 -14.43 -15.84
C GLN A 591 1.58 -15.66 -16.01
N LEU A 592 0.88 -16.05 -14.95
CA LEU A 592 -0.14 -17.09 -14.97
C LEU A 592 -1.52 -16.46 -15.16
N GLU A 593 -2.12 -16.69 -16.33
CA GLU A 593 -3.44 -16.17 -16.69
C GLU A 593 -4.57 -16.97 -16.03
N VAL A 594 -5.77 -16.40 -16.03
CA VAL A 594 -6.95 -16.96 -15.35
C VAL A 594 -7.44 -18.27 -16.00
N PHE A 595 -7.34 -18.37 -17.33
CA PHE A 595 -7.73 -19.54 -18.11
C PHE A 595 -6.58 -20.54 -18.31
N ASP A 596 -5.37 -20.22 -17.83
CA ASP A 596 -4.30 -21.22 -17.83
C ASP A 596 -4.68 -22.34 -16.87
N ALA A 597 -4.58 -23.57 -17.39
CA ALA A 597 -4.81 -24.79 -16.65
C ALA A 597 -3.58 -25.69 -16.78
N LEU A 598 -3.46 -26.62 -15.85
CA LEU A 598 -2.48 -27.69 -15.94
C LEU A 598 -2.99 -28.76 -16.94
N PRO A 599 -2.08 -29.58 -17.52
CA PRO A 599 -0.62 -29.52 -17.36
C PRO A 599 0.02 -28.41 -18.21
N ILE A 600 1.21 -27.95 -17.80
CA ILE A 600 2.03 -27.07 -18.64
C ILE A 600 2.99 -27.97 -19.44
N PRO A 601 3.06 -27.82 -20.77
CA PRO A 601 4.01 -28.57 -21.60
C PRO A 601 5.43 -28.03 -21.38
N SER A 602 6.10 -28.55 -20.35
CA SER A 602 7.50 -28.26 -20.03
C SER A 602 8.37 -29.45 -20.43
N ASP A 603 9.63 -29.22 -20.79
CA ASP A 603 10.59 -30.30 -21.06
C ASP A 603 11.02 -31.06 -19.78
N GLY A 604 10.57 -30.61 -18.61
CA GLY A 604 10.86 -31.23 -17.32
C GLY A 604 12.27 -30.95 -16.80
N GLY A 605 13.07 -30.11 -17.49
CA GLY A 605 14.47 -29.89 -17.14
C GLY A 605 14.71 -29.00 -15.92
N LYS A 606 13.65 -28.35 -15.41
CA LYS A 606 13.74 -27.32 -14.37
C LYS A 606 12.66 -27.47 -13.31
N THR A 607 12.98 -26.96 -12.12
CA THR A 607 11.98 -26.78 -11.06
C THR A 607 11.03 -25.66 -11.47
N MET A 608 9.73 -25.84 -11.27
CA MET A 608 8.72 -24.83 -11.54
C MET A 608 8.04 -24.41 -10.23
N VAL A 609 7.90 -23.10 -10.00
CA VAL A 609 7.24 -22.56 -8.81
C VAL A 609 6.07 -21.67 -9.22
N PHE A 610 4.87 -21.98 -8.71
CA PHE A 610 3.66 -21.19 -8.96
C PHE A 610 3.24 -20.45 -7.71
N PHE A 611 2.98 -19.15 -7.84
CA PHE A 611 2.34 -18.32 -6.82
C PHE A 611 0.95 -17.91 -7.28
N ILE A 612 -0.07 -18.48 -6.64
CA ILE A 612 -1.48 -18.30 -7.02
C ILE A 612 -2.31 -17.77 -5.85
N GLU A 613 -3.25 -16.90 -6.13
CA GLU A 613 -4.18 -16.35 -5.14
C GLU A 613 -5.13 -17.43 -4.61
N ALA A 614 -5.58 -17.27 -3.37
CA ALA A 614 -6.49 -18.24 -2.77
C ALA A 614 -7.83 -18.41 -3.51
N ALA A 615 -8.25 -17.39 -4.25
CA ALA A 615 -9.47 -17.45 -5.07
C ALA A 615 -9.36 -18.49 -6.23
N ARG A 616 -8.15 -18.93 -6.60
CA ARG A 616 -7.90 -19.97 -7.62
C ARG A 616 -7.73 -21.37 -7.02
N GLU A 617 -8.58 -21.71 -6.03
CA GLU A 617 -8.55 -23.02 -5.38
C GLU A 617 -8.69 -24.18 -6.39
N GLN A 618 -9.46 -24.01 -7.48
CA GLN A 618 -9.59 -25.05 -8.52
C GLN A 618 -8.24 -25.38 -9.19
N PHE A 619 -7.39 -24.39 -9.42
CA PHE A 619 -6.04 -24.62 -9.95
C PHE A 619 -5.19 -25.43 -8.95
N LEU A 620 -5.29 -25.13 -7.65
CA LEU A 620 -4.61 -25.89 -6.60
C LEU A 620 -5.10 -27.34 -6.54
N LEU A 621 -6.41 -27.57 -6.63
CA LEU A 621 -7.00 -28.91 -6.63
C LEU A 621 -6.56 -29.72 -7.85
N GLN A 622 -6.53 -29.09 -9.03
CA GLN A 622 -5.99 -29.71 -10.24
C GLN A 622 -4.51 -30.05 -10.09
N ALA A 623 -3.70 -29.14 -9.53
CA ALA A 623 -2.28 -29.36 -9.29
C ALA A 623 -2.03 -30.54 -8.34
N ARG A 624 -2.77 -30.62 -7.22
CA ARG A 624 -2.70 -31.74 -6.27
C ARG A 624 -3.06 -33.07 -6.92
N ARG A 625 -4.01 -33.06 -7.86
CA ARG A 625 -4.40 -34.24 -8.60
C ARG A 625 -3.32 -34.66 -9.60
N TYR A 626 -2.82 -33.73 -10.41
CA TYR A 626 -1.89 -34.02 -11.50
C TYR A 626 -0.47 -34.31 -11.00
N TYR A 627 -0.06 -33.64 -9.91
CA TYR A 627 1.28 -33.72 -9.33
C TYR A 627 1.19 -34.02 -7.83
N PRO A 628 0.77 -35.23 -7.43
CA PRO A 628 0.52 -35.57 -6.03
C PRO A 628 1.78 -35.54 -5.14
N ASN A 629 2.96 -35.62 -5.75
CA ASN A 629 4.25 -35.60 -5.05
C ASN A 629 4.87 -34.19 -4.92
N ALA A 630 4.26 -33.18 -5.55
CA ALA A 630 4.73 -31.81 -5.49
C ALA A 630 4.62 -31.23 -4.07
N ASP A 631 5.41 -30.19 -3.80
CA ASP A 631 5.33 -29.44 -2.54
C ASP A 631 4.26 -28.34 -2.64
N PHE A 632 3.34 -28.33 -1.67
CA PHE A 632 2.22 -27.39 -1.60
C PHE A 632 2.28 -26.61 -0.29
N LYS A 633 2.42 -25.29 -0.40
CA LYS A 633 2.48 -24.39 0.75
C LYS A 633 1.34 -23.39 0.74
N GLU A 634 0.60 -23.35 1.84
CA GLU A 634 -0.50 -22.40 2.05
C GLU A 634 -0.05 -21.25 2.97
N TYR A 635 -0.20 -20.02 2.51
CA TYR A 635 0.03 -18.82 3.33
C TYR A 635 -1.30 -18.31 3.88
N LYS A 636 -1.36 -18.12 5.20
CA LYS A 636 -2.58 -17.79 5.95
C LYS A 636 -2.50 -16.42 6.60
N ASP A 637 -3.63 -15.71 6.63
CA ASP A 637 -3.78 -14.44 7.31
C ASP A 637 -3.83 -14.61 8.84
N PRO A 638 -3.83 -13.53 9.65
CA PRO A 638 -3.94 -13.62 11.10
C PRO A 638 -5.21 -14.33 11.62
N ASN A 639 -6.26 -14.46 10.79
CA ASN A 639 -7.49 -15.18 11.12
C ASN A 639 -7.43 -16.67 10.72
N GLY A 640 -6.35 -17.12 10.07
CA GLY A 640 -6.17 -18.50 9.61
C GLY A 640 -6.71 -18.81 8.22
N ASN A 641 -7.17 -17.80 7.46
CA ASN A 641 -7.67 -17.96 6.10
C ASN A 641 -6.50 -17.97 5.11
N ALA A 642 -6.48 -18.93 4.18
CA ALA A 642 -5.50 -18.92 3.09
C ALA A 642 -5.73 -17.73 2.15
N PHE A 643 -4.66 -17.08 1.72
CA PHE A 643 -4.73 -15.97 0.75
C PHE A 643 -3.79 -16.16 -0.46
N LEU A 644 -2.76 -16.99 -0.32
CA LEU A 644 -1.76 -17.28 -1.33
C LEU A 644 -1.34 -18.75 -1.21
N TYR A 645 -1.23 -19.42 -2.34
CA TYR A 645 -0.66 -20.75 -2.44
C TYR A 645 0.67 -20.68 -3.20
N GLN A 646 1.62 -21.50 -2.78
CA GLN A 646 2.84 -21.78 -3.51
C GLN A 646 2.85 -23.27 -3.86
N ILE A 647 3.08 -23.58 -5.14
CA ILE A 647 3.22 -24.94 -5.66
C ILE A 647 4.62 -25.07 -6.22
N THR A 648 5.40 -26.04 -5.75
CA THR A 648 6.75 -26.32 -6.26
C THR A 648 6.75 -27.68 -6.92
N LEU A 649 6.97 -27.72 -8.24
CA LEU A 649 7.12 -28.94 -9.03
C LEU A 649 8.61 -29.20 -9.27
N ALA A 650 9.13 -30.32 -8.78
CA ALA A 650 10.47 -30.77 -9.15
C ALA A 650 10.47 -31.35 -10.58
N PRO A 651 11.62 -31.39 -11.26
CA PRO A 651 11.79 -32.11 -12.54
C PRO A 651 11.13 -33.49 -12.56
N SER A 652 11.34 -34.27 -11.48
CA SER A 652 10.76 -35.61 -11.33
C SER A 652 9.23 -35.64 -11.25
N ASP A 653 8.60 -34.59 -10.71
CA ASP A 653 7.13 -34.51 -10.64
C ASP A 653 6.54 -34.31 -12.03
N ILE A 654 7.21 -33.51 -12.86
CA ILE A 654 6.83 -33.23 -14.25
C ILE A 654 7.06 -34.47 -15.12
N GLU A 655 8.25 -35.07 -15.05
CA GLU A 655 8.60 -36.29 -15.80
C GLU A 655 7.69 -37.47 -15.43
N ALA A 656 7.27 -37.58 -14.16
CA ALA A 656 6.37 -38.62 -13.71
C ALA A 656 5.02 -38.58 -14.43
N SER A 657 4.49 -37.39 -14.72
CA SER A 657 3.18 -37.21 -15.37
C SER A 657 3.24 -37.33 -16.90
N GLN A 658 4.40 -37.09 -17.51
CA GLN A 658 4.59 -37.08 -18.96
C GLN A 658 4.69 -38.47 -19.58
N GLY A 659 4.65 -38.56 -20.90
CA GLY A 659 4.83 -39.79 -21.68
C GLY A 659 3.54 -40.53 -22.00
N ILE A 660 3.69 -41.65 -22.72
CA ILE A 660 2.58 -42.43 -23.26
C ILE A 660 2.73 -43.91 -22.88
N THR A 661 1.60 -44.59 -22.65
CA THR A 661 1.61 -46.02 -22.30
C THR A 661 1.58 -46.88 -23.55
N ALA A 662 2.63 -47.65 -23.79
CA ALA A 662 2.69 -48.64 -24.88
C ALA A 662 2.39 -50.05 -24.33
N SER A 663 1.31 -50.65 -24.81
CA SER A 663 0.86 -52.00 -24.45
C SER A 663 1.05 -52.95 -25.64
N TYR A 664 1.81 -54.03 -25.44
CA TYR A 664 2.18 -55.00 -26.47
C TYR A 664 1.40 -56.31 -26.27
N TYR A 665 0.81 -56.82 -27.35
CA TYR A 665 -0.09 -57.97 -27.36
C TYR A 665 0.45 -59.06 -28.28
N ARG A 666 0.25 -60.34 -27.93
CA ARG A 666 0.73 -61.47 -28.74
C ARG A 666 0.00 -61.63 -30.07
N ASN A 667 -1.17 -60.99 -30.21
CA ASN A 667 -2.00 -61.06 -31.41
C ASN A 667 -2.81 -59.75 -31.59
N ALA A 668 -3.49 -59.66 -32.74
CA ALA A 668 -4.23 -58.48 -33.20
C ALA A 668 -5.64 -58.33 -32.61
N ASN A 669 -6.06 -59.18 -31.67
CA ASN A 669 -7.46 -59.21 -31.23
C ASN A 669 -7.77 -58.29 -30.04
N TRP A 670 -6.74 -57.72 -29.40
CA TRP A 670 -6.82 -56.80 -28.26
C TRP A 670 -7.61 -57.32 -27.04
N ARG A 671 -7.95 -58.61 -27.01
CA ARG A 671 -8.79 -59.24 -25.97
C ARG A 671 -7.98 -59.89 -24.85
N GLU A 672 -6.73 -60.24 -25.14
CA GLU A 672 -5.80 -60.79 -24.15
C GLU A 672 -5.11 -59.67 -23.35
N GLN A 673 -4.59 -59.99 -22.17
CA GLN A 673 -3.75 -59.06 -21.42
C GLN A 673 -2.46 -58.78 -22.19
N PRO A 674 -1.97 -57.52 -22.19
CA PRO A 674 -0.69 -57.21 -22.81
C PRO A 674 0.44 -57.98 -22.12
N PHE A 675 1.36 -58.56 -22.90
CA PHE A 675 2.51 -59.30 -22.35
C PHE A 675 3.63 -58.37 -21.90
N LEU A 676 3.63 -57.12 -22.39
CA LEU A 676 4.55 -56.06 -22.02
C LEU A 676 3.79 -54.74 -22.00
N VAL A 677 3.93 -53.98 -20.92
CA VAL A 677 3.44 -52.61 -20.81
C VAL A 677 4.63 -51.76 -20.40
N LYS A 678 4.93 -50.72 -21.16
CA LYS A 678 6.01 -49.78 -20.82
C LYS A 678 5.59 -48.35 -21.09
N LYS A 679 6.19 -47.43 -20.34
CA LYS A 679 6.09 -45.99 -20.55
C LYS A 679 7.12 -45.58 -21.60
N GLU A 680 6.68 -44.88 -22.64
CA GLU A 680 7.53 -44.32 -23.67
C GLU A 680 7.44 -42.79 -23.63
N ALA A 681 8.55 -42.09 -23.86
CA ALA A 681 8.56 -40.63 -23.83
C ALA A 681 7.84 -40.04 -25.05
N THR A 682 7.98 -40.70 -26.21
CA THR A 682 7.39 -40.34 -27.49
C THR A 682 6.93 -41.61 -28.22
N ILE A 683 6.14 -41.46 -29.28
CA ILE A 683 5.78 -42.57 -30.17
C ILE A 683 6.84 -42.65 -31.27
N ASN A 684 7.95 -43.32 -30.97
CA ASN A 684 9.06 -43.56 -31.89
C ASN A 684 9.69 -44.91 -31.57
N ALA A 685 9.48 -45.91 -32.43
CA ALA A 685 9.94 -47.28 -32.22
C ALA A 685 10.56 -47.87 -33.50
N ASP A 686 11.81 -48.33 -33.41
CA ASP A 686 12.44 -49.20 -34.42
C ASP A 686 12.63 -50.59 -33.82
N TRP A 687 11.97 -51.60 -34.40
CA TRP A 687 12.03 -52.98 -33.92
C TRP A 687 13.14 -53.81 -34.57
N LYS A 688 14.13 -53.20 -35.24
CA LYS A 688 15.33 -53.89 -35.74
C LYS A 688 16.23 -54.38 -34.61
N ASP A 689 16.38 -53.60 -33.55
CA ASP A 689 17.30 -53.88 -32.43
C ASP A 689 16.51 -54.33 -31.17
N GLY A 690 15.95 -55.54 -31.23
CA GLY A 690 15.26 -56.17 -30.10
C GLY A 690 13.74 -56.24 -30.29
N VAL A 691 13.29 -57.25 -31.03
CA VAL A 691 11.86 -57.49 -31.29
C VAL A 691 11.15 -57.91 -29.99
N PRO A 692 10.07 -57.21 -29.55
CA PRO A 692 9.35 -57.56 -28.32
C PRO A 692 8.72 -58.96 -28.31
N ALA A 693 8.32 -59.46 -29.48
CA ALA A 693 7.74 -60.79 -29.69
C ALA A 693 7.88 -61.21 -31.17
N GLN A 694 7.53 -62.46 -31.51
CA GLN A 694 7.49 -62.89 -32.91
C GLN A 694 6.48 -62.03 -33.72
N PHE A 695 6.88 -61.55 -34.90
CA PHE A 695 5.99 -60.80 -35.78
C PHE A 695 4.87 -61.69 -36.37
N PRO A 696 3.66 -61.14 -36.58
CA PRO A 696 3.19 -59.83 -36.13
C PRO A 696 2.73 -59.86 -34.66
N PHE A 697 2.98 -58.78 -33.91
CA PHE A 697 2.41 -58.54 -32.58
C PHE A 697 1.56 -57.27 -32.59
N GLY A 698 0.62 -57.10 -31.66
CA GLY A 698 -0.18 -55.87 -31.55
C GLY A 698 0.51 -54.84 -30.66
N VAL A 699 0.46 -53.56 -31.01
CA VAL A 699 0.88 -52.46 -30.12
C VAL A 699 -0.22 -51.43 -30.02
N LYS A 700 -0.53 -51.03 -28.79
CA LYS A 700 -1.46 -49.95 -28.47
C LYS A 700 -0.74 -48.88 -27.65
N TRP A 701 -0.63 -47.69 -28.20
CA TRP A 701 -0.26 -46.49 -27.45
C TRP A 701 -1.51 -45.80 -26.93
N GLN A 702 -1.52 -45.46 -25.65
CA GLN A 702 -2.64 -44.77 -25.00
C GLN A 702 -2.12 -43.73 -24.00
N GLY A 703 -2.67 -42.52 -24.10
CA GLY A 703 -2.33 -41.39 -23.23
C GLY A 703 -3.14 -40.15 -23.59
N VAL A 704 -2.69 -39.00 -23.14
CA VAL A 704 -3.28 -37.69 -23.43
C VAL A 704 -2.28 -36.87 -24.26
N LEU A 705 -2.73 -36.35 -25.40
CA LEU A 705 -2.02 -35.37 -26.21
C LEU A 705 -2.42 -33.95 -25.77
N TYR A 706 -1.46 -33.10 -25.44
CA TYR A 706 -1.70 -31.69 -25.16
C TYR A 706 -1.42 -30.83 -26.39
N ALA A 707 -2.44 -30.13 -26.88
CA ALA A 707 -2.33 -29.11 -27.92
C ALA A 707 -2.19 -27.73 -27.26
N ASP A 708 -1.07 -27.05 -27.50
CA ASP A 708 -0.76 -25.74 -26.90
C ASP A 708 -1.54 -24.58 -27.52
N ARG A 709 -2.11 -24.78 -28.71
CA ARG A 709 -2.87 -23.77 -29.45
C ARG A 709 -4.01 -24.42 -30.24
N TYR A 710 -5.05 -23.62 -30.49
CA TYR A 710 -6.15 -24.02 -31.37
C TYR A 710 -5.73 -23.98 -32.84
N GLY A 711 -6.18 -24.96 -33.62
CA GLY A 711 -6.17 -24.90 -35.08
C GLY A 711 -5.92 -26.24 -35.75
N LEU A 712 -5.60 -26.20 -37.05
CA LEU A 712 -5.39 -27.37 -37.88
C LEU A 712 -3.96 -27.93 -37.74
N TYR A 713 -3.82 -29.06 -37.06
CA TYR A 713 -2.58 -29.84 -36.97
C TYR A 713 -2.49 -30.80 -38.16
N ARG A 714 -1.28 -30.97 -38.72
CA ARG A 714 -0.99 -32.09 -39.64
C ARG A 714 -0.26 -33.19 -38.88
N LEU A 715 -0.91 -34.33 -38.69
CA LEU A 715 -0.29 -35.52 -38.11
C LEU A 715 0.29 -36.36 -39.24
N THR A 716 1.50 -36.85 -39.07
CA THR A 716 2.18 -37.75 -40.03
C THR A 716 2.60 -39.00 -39.29
N LEU A 717 2.12 -40.14 -39.76
CA LEU A 717 2.40 -41.45 -39.21
C LEU A 717 3.26 -42.24 -40.19
N HIS A 718 4.49 -42.54 -39.79
CA HIS A 718 5.35 -43.49 -40.46
C HIS A 718 5.11 -44.87 -39.83
N SER A 719 4.66 -45.85 -40.62
CA SER A 719 4.31 -47.18 -40.12
C SER A 719 4.43 -48.26 -41.19
N PRO A 720 5.10 -49.40 -40.91
CA PRO A 720 5.18 -50.55 -41.82
C PRO A 720 3.87 -51.37 -41.91
N SER A 721 2.88 -51.01 -41.11
CA SER A 721 1.56 -51.68 -41.04
C SER A 721 0.40 -50.69 -41.05
N PRO A 722 -0.81 -51.12 -41.44
CA PRO A 722 -2.03 -50.36 -41.21
C PRO A 722 -2.19 -50.03 -39.72
N SER A 723 -2.55 -48.79 -39.43
CA SER A 723 -2.70 -48.28 -38.06
C SER A 723 -4.02 -47.55 -37.91
N GLU A 724 -4.57 -47.54 -36.71
CA GLU A 724 -5.75 -46.76 -36.37
C GLU A 724 -5.42 -45.76 -35.27
N LEU A 725 -5.62 -44.47 -35.57
CA LEU A 725 -5.49 -43.37 -34.63
C LEU A 725 -6.88 -42.89 -34.21
N TYR A 726 -7.08 -42.73 -32.91
CA TYR A 726 -8.27 -42.13 -32.32
C TYR A 726 -7.85 -40.94 -31.47
N LEU A 727 -8.56 -39.82 -31.66
CA LEU A 727 -8.45 -38.62 -30.84
C LEU A 727 -9.82 -38.32 -30.24
N ASP A 728 -9.90 -38.19 -28.92
CA ASP A 728 -11.16 -38.00 -28.17
C ASP A 728 -12.23 -39.05 -28.52
N ASN A 729 -11.80 -40.30 -28.70
CA ASN A 729 -12.62 -41.44 -29.13
C ASN A 729 -13.18 -41.35 -30.58
N ILE A 730 -12.74 -40.37 -31.36
CA ILE A 730 -13.07 -40.21 -32.78
C ILE A 730 -11.93 -40.78 -33.62
N ARG A 731 -12.26 -41.70 -34.54
CA ARG A 731 -11.28 -42.26 -35.48
C ARG A 731 -10.79 -41.17 -36.43
N VAL A 732 -9.49 -40.92 -36.44
CA VAL A 732 -8.83 -40.01 -37.39
C VAL A 732 -8.68 -40.72 -38.73
N HIS A 733 -9.11 -40.06 -39.82
CA HIS A 733 -8.90 -40.57 -41.16
C HIS A 733 -7.47 -40.26 -41.62
N LEU A 734 -6.66 -41.30 -41.77
CA LEU A 734 -5.28 -41.23 -42.24
C LEU A 734 -5.24 -41.49 -43.75
N GLU A 735 -4.83 -40.49 -44.53
CA GLU A 735 -4.63 -40.56 -45.97
C GLU A 735 -3.23 -41.12 -46.28
N ILE A 736 -3.13 -42.06 -47.22
CA ILE A 736 -1.82 -42.62 -47.62
C ILE A 736 -1.15 -41.63 -48.58
N GLU A 737 -0.02 -41.06 -48.17
CA GLU A 737 0.79 -40.20 -49.06
C GLU A 737 1.74 -41.03 -49.92
N GLU A 738 2.38 -42.02 -49.33
CA GLU A 738 3.31 -42.95 -49.98
C GLU A 738 3.43 -44.25 -49.14
N GLU A 739 4.10 -45.27 -49.68
CA GLU A 739 4.21 -46.56 -48.99
C GLU A 739 4.90 -46.39 -47.62
N GLY A 740 4.16 -46.69 -46.54
CA GLY A 740 4.64 -46.57 -45.17
C GLY A 740 4.45 -45.19 -44.52
N THR A 741 3.88 -44.20 -45.22
CA THR A 741 3.61 -42.85 -44.68
C THR A 741 2.15 -42.47 -44.87
N GLN A 742 1.48 -42.11 -43.77
CA GLN A 742 0.09 -41.67 -43.76
C GLN A 742 -0.04 -40.32 -43.07
N THR A 743 -0.93 -39.45 -43.54
CA THR A 743 -1.14 -38.13 -42.93
C THR A 743 -2.60 -37.85 -42.64
N ALA A 744 -2.85 -36.99 -41.66
CA ALA A 744 -4.18 -36.49 -41.37
C ALA A 744 -4.11 -35.00 -41.00
N LYS A 745 -5.13 -34.25 -41.39
CA LYS A 745 -5.35 -32.89 -40.89
C LYS A 745 -6.44 -32.94 -39.83
N VAL A 746 -6.10 -32.60 -38.60
CA VAL A 746 -7.02 -32.63 -37.45
C VAL A 746 -7.07 -31.25 -36.83
N GLU A 747 -8.26 -30.69 -36.71
CA GLU A 747 -8.46 -29.45 -35.95
C GLU A 747 -8.55 -29.80 -34.47
N LEU A 748 -7.63 -29.28 -33.66
CA LEU A 748 -7.59 -29.50 -32.22
C LEU A 748 -7.91 -28.19 -31.50
N ALA A 749 -8.71 -28.32 -30.44
CA ALA A 749 -8.86 -27.25 -29.45
C ALA A 749 -7.54 -27.06 -28.70
N LYS A 750 -7.32 -25.90 -28.11
CA LYS A 750 -6.24 -25.76 -27.12
C LYS A 750 -6.59 -26.62 -25.89
N GLY A 751 -5.68 -27.48 -25.43
CA GLY A 751 -5.87 -28.28 -24.22
C GLY A 751 -5.55 -29.77 -24.37
N CYS A 752 -6.10 -30.58 -23.48
CA CYS A 752 -5.87 -32.02 -23.42
C CYS A 752 -6.84 -32.79 -24.33
N HIS A 753 -6.31 -33.73 -25.10
CA HIS A 753 -7.04 -34.64 -26.00
C HIS A 753 -6.65 -36.09 -25.71
N ASP A 754 -7.62 -37.00 -25.63
CA ASP A 754 -7.30 -38.42 -25.46
C ASP A 754 -6.71 -38.96 -26.76
N LEU A 755 -5.62 -39.71 -26.68
CA LEU A 755 -4.97 -40.34 -27.84
C LEU A 755 -4.90 -41.86 -27.67
N VAL A 756 -5.39 -42.58 -28.67
CA VAL A 756 -5.22 -44.03 -28.79
C VAL A 756 -4.71 -44.35 -30.21
N LEU A 757 -3.55 -44.97 -30.30
CA LEU A 757 -2.97 -45.42 -31.56
C LEU A 757 -2.73 -46.92 -31.51
N THR A 758 -3.26 -47.66 -32.48
CA THR A 758 -3.10 -49.12 -32.57
C THR A 758 -2.49 -49.52 -33.90
N THR A 759 -1.58 -50.50 -33.87
CA THR A 759 -0.95 -51.04 -35.09
C THR A 759 -0.50 -52.48 -34.90
N LEU A 760 -0.09 -53.12 -36.01
CA LEU A 760 0.62 -54.39 -36.00
C LEU A 760 2.12 -54.18 -36.15
N GLY A 761 2.90 -54.71 -35.22
CA GLY A 761 4.34 -54.75 -35.29
C GLY A 761 4.82 -55.54 -36.52
N LYS A 762 5.71 -54.93 -37.30
CA LYS A 762 6.46 -55.52 -38.42
C LYS A 762 7.86 -54.93 -38.45
N GLU A 763 8.79 -55.58 -39.13
CA GLU A 763 10.14 -55.04 -39.32
C GLU A 763 10.09 -53.66 -40.00
N GLY A 764 10.62 -52.63 -39.34
CA GLY A 764 10.56 -51.24 -39.79
C GLY A 764 10.52 -50.23 -38.65
N HIS A 765 10.56 -48.96 -39.04
CA HIS A 765 10.48 -47.80 -38.14
C HIS A 765 9.03 -47.33 -38.01
N PHE A 766 8.61 -46.99 -36.80
CA PHE A 766 7.29 -46.47 -36.49
C PHE A 766 7.41 -45.13 -35.76
N GLU A 767 6.78 -44.08 -36.27
CA GLU A 767 6.92 -42.72 -35.74
C GLU A 767 5.65 -41.90 -35.97
N LEU A 768 5.21 -41.16 -34.93
CA LEU A 768 4.13 -40.19 -35.05
C LEU A 768 4.67 -38.77 -34.88
N ASP A 769 4.62 -38.03 -35.97
CA ASP A 769 5.00 -36.63 -36.04
C ASP A 769 3.78 -35.71 -36.10
N TRP A 770 4.00 -34.44 -35.80
CA TRP A 770 3.04 -33.39 -36.08
C TRP A 770 3.65 -32.14 -36.71
N MET A 771 2.80 -31.31 -37.28
CA MET A 771 3.07 -29.92 -37.62
C MET A 771 1.95 -29.08 -37.00
N PRO A 772 2.23 -28.36 -35.90
CA PRO A 772 1.26 -27.48 -35.26
C PRO A 772 0.78 -26.34 -36.17
N PRO A 773 -0.38 -25.73 -35.87
CA PRO A 773 -0.91 -24.60 -36.62
C PRO A 773 0.10 -23.45 -36.69
N GLY A 774 0.38 -22.98 -37.91
CA GLY A 774 1.32 -21.89 -38.18
C GLY A 774 2.80 -22.31 -38.29
N GLU A 775 3.14 -23.55 -37.92
CA GLU A 775 4.48 -24.08 -38.10
C GLU A 775 4.71 -24.55 -39.55
N LYS A 776 5.98 -24.51 -39.97
CA LYS A 776 6.38 -24.91 -41.33
C LYS A 776 7.10 -26.25 -41.40
N LYS A 777 7.48 -26.80 -40.25
CA LYS A 777 8.32 -27.98 -40.14
C LYS A 777 7.55 -29.08 -39.42
N GLN A 778 7.58 -30.27 -40.00
CA GLN A 778 7.15 -31.50 -39.35
C GLN A 778 8.20 -31.90 -38.31
N THR A 779 7.76 -32.21 -37.10
CA THR A 779 8.63 -32.68 -36.02
C THR A 779 7.98 -33.81 -35.25
N LEU A 780 8.80 -34.67 -34.63
CA LEU A 780 8.33 -35.60 -33.60
C LEU A 780 7.55 -34.86 -32.52
N ILE A 781 6.42 -35.45 -32.10
CA ILE A 781 5.64 -34.89 -30.99
C ILE A 781 6.50 -34.95 -29.72
N PRO A 782 6.79 -33.81 -29.06
CA PRO A 782 7.64 -33.78 -27.88
C PRO A 782 7.04 -34.57 -26.72
N SER A 783 7.88 -35.13 -25.84
CA SER A 783 7.41 -35.82 -24.63
C SER A 783 6.59 -34.92 -23.70
N SER A 784 6.87 -33.62 -23.71
CA SER A 784 6.13 -32.58 -22.98
C SER A 784 4.68 -32.42 -23.43
N ASN A 785 4.29 -33.05 -24.54
CA ASN A 785 2.94 -33.02 -25.08
C ASN A 785 2.20 -34.33 -24.85
N PHE A 786 2.83 -35.35 -24.27
CA PHE A 786 2.18 -36.59 -23.87
C PHE A 786 2.05 -36.66 -22.35
N PHE A 787 0.88 -37.05 -21.87
CA PHE A 787 0.62 -37.21 -20.44
C PHE A 787 -0.11 -38.52 -20.12
N GLN A 788 0.07 -38.97 -18.88
CA GLN A 788 -0.56 -40.18 -18.33
C GLN A 788 -1.59 -39.82 -17.25
N PRO A 789 -2.50 -40.75 -16.89
CA PRO A 789 -3.41 -40.57 -15.76
C PRO A 789 -2.65 -40.15 -14.48
N PRO A 790 -3.21 -39.24 -13.66
CA PRO A 790 -4.62 -38.83 -13.64
C PRO A 790 -4.96 -37.64 -14.56
N ILE A 791 -4.01 -37.17 -15.38
CA ILE A 791 -4.28 -36.18 -16.45
C ILE A 791 -5.19 -36.83 -17.49
N SER A 792 -6.19 -36.08 -17.96
CA SER A 792 -7.24 -36.54 -18.88
C SER A 792 -7.73 -35.39 -19.76
N ASN A 793 -8.45 -35.69 -20.84
CA ASN A 793 -9.18 -34.70 -21.64
C ASN A 793 -10.49 -34.19 -21.01
N ASN A 794 -10.82 -34.62 -19.79
CA ASN A 794 -12.02 -34.17 -19.08
C ASN A 794 -12.11 -32.64 -18.98
N GLY A 795 -13.30 -32.10 -19.24
CA GLY A 795 -13.57 -30.68 -19.34
C GLY A 795 -14.76 -30.43 -20.27
N LEU A 796 -14.99 -29.17 -20.61
CA LEU A 796 -15.98 -28.75 -21.60
C LEU A 796 -15.27 -28.11 -22.80
N LEU A 797 -15.79 -28.33 -24.00
CA LEU A 797 -15.30 -27.67 -25.20
C LEU A 797 -15.89 -26.26 -25.28
N GLY A 798 -15.06 -25.26 -25.05
CA GLY A 798 -15.41 -23.84 -25.14
C GLY A 798 -15.20 -23.29 -26.55
N TYR A 799 -16.26 -22.78 -27.16
CA TYR A 799 -16.25 -22.02 -28.41
C TYR A 799 -16.25 -20.53 -28.09
N TYR A 800 -15.14 -19.85 -28.36
CA TYR A 800 -14.98 -18.43 -28.08
C TYR A 800 -15.24 -17.60 -29.34
N PHE A 801 -16.30 -16.81 -29.35
CA PHE A 801 -16.74 -16.02 -30.51
C PHE A 801 -16.41 -14.55 -30.32
N ALA A 802 -15.72 -13.94 -31.29
CA ALA A 802 -15.40 -12.51 -31.29
C ALA A 802 -16.61 -11.64 -31.72
N ASN A 803 -17.80 -11.97 -31.21
CA ASN A 803 -19.05 -11.25 -31.44
C ASN A 803 -20.02 -11.48 -30.27
N GLY A 804 -21.08 -10.67 -30.20
CA GLY A 804 -22.05 -10.70 -29.11
C GLY A 804 -23.14 -11.78 -29.22
N ASP A 805 -23.20 -12.56 -30.30
CA ASP A 805 -24.39 -13.36 -30.65
C ASP A 805 -24.07 -14.81 -31.04
N TRP A 806 -22.97 -15.39 -30.53
CA TRP A 806 -22.52 -16.77 -30.77
C TRP A 806 -22.44 -17.14 -32.27
N GLN A 807 -22.16 -16.16 -33.13
CA GLN A 807 -22.09 -16.37 -34.58
C GLN A 807 -20.75 -16.98 -34.98
N SER A 808 -20.79 -18.02 -35.81
CA SER A 808 -19.60 -18.64 -36.37
C SER A 808 -18.89 -17.73 -37.40
N PRO A 809 -17.58 -17.90 -37.60
CA PRO A 809 -16.70 -18.86 -36.93
C PRO A 809 -16.32 -18.43 -35.51
N ALA A 810 -16.04 -19.41 -34.64
CA ALA A 810 -15.36 -19.14 -33.38
C ALA A 810 -13.94 -18.61 -33.66
N ALA A 811 -13.48 -17.68 -32.84
CA ALA A 811 -12.11 -17.15 -32.90
C ALA A 811 -11.09 -18.21 -32.47
N PHE A 812 -11.41 -18.97 -31.42
CA PHE A 812 -10.67 -20.17 -31.02
C PHE A 812 -11.54 -21.13 -30.21
N LEU A 813 -11.09 -22.39 -30.14
CA LEU A 813 -11.67 -23.43 -29.28
C LEU A 813 -10.66 -23.82 -28.18
N GLN A 814 -11.15 -24.09 -26.98
CA GLN A 814 -10.34 -24.54 -25.85
C GLN A 814 -11.08 -25.62 -25.04
N VAL A 815 -10.36 -26.60 -24.52
CA VAL A 815 -10.88 -27.53 -23.50
C VAL A 815 -10.72 -26.88 -22.14
N ASP A 816 -11.84 -26.51 -21.51
CA ASP A 816 -11.87 -25.89 -20.20
C ASP A 816 -12.20 -26.93 -19.12
N PRO A 817 -11.25 -27.22 -18.20
CA PRO A 817 -11.44 -28.27 -17.18
C PRO A 817 -12.57 -28.00 -16.18
N TRP A 818 -12.93 -26.72 -15.98
CA TRP A 818 -14.01 -26.26 -15.09
C TRP A 818 -14.53 -24.91 -15.57
N ILE A 819 -15.68 -24.49 -15.05
CA ILE A 819 -16.26 -23.16 -15.30
C ILE A 819 -16.26 -22.37 -13.99
N ASN A 820 -15.16 -21.68 -13.71
CA ASN A 820 -14.96 -20.86 -12.52
C ASN A 820 -13.87 -19.82 -12.82
N PHE A 821 -14.24 -18.79 -13.57
CA PHE A 821 -13.32 -17.81 -14.12
C PHE A 821 -13.65 -16.40 -13.63
N ASN A 822 -12.64 -15.64 -13.22
CA ASN A 822 -12.71 -14.22 -12.95
C ASN A 822 -11.58 -13.52 -13.72
N TYR A 823 -11.89 -13.04 -14.92
CA TYR A 823 -10.86 -12.63 -15.87
C TYR A 823 -10.37 -11.22 -15.59
N GLN A 824 -9.07 -11.09 -15.37
CA GLN A 824 -8.39 -9.80 -15.37
C GLN A 824 -7.97 -9.38 -16.78
N THR A 825 -7.51 -10.32 -17.60
CA THR A 825 -7.32 -10.18 -19.05
C THR A 825 -8.44 -10.91 -19.78
N GLN A 826 -9.15 -10.22 -20.68
CA GLN A 826 -10.23 -10.83 -21.45
C GLN A 826 -9.66 -11.78 -22.52
N PRO A 827 -10.31 -12.93 -22.79
CA PRO A 827 -9.90 -13.84 -23.86
C PRO A 827 -10.11 -13.23 -25.25
N LEU A 828 -11.10 -12.34 -25.40
CA LEU A 828 -11.44 -11.62 -26.62
C LEU A 828 -11.90 -10.20 -26.27
N ALA A 829 -11.82 -9.28 -27.24
CA ALA A 829 -12.35 -7.92 -27.05
C ALA A 829 -13.88 -7.93 -26.93
N ARG A 830 -14.43 -7.13 -26.01
CA ARG A 830 -15.89 -6.97 -25.87
C ARG A 830 -16.54 -6.28 -27.08
N PRO A 831 -17.77 -6.64 -27.44
CA PRO A 831 -18.52 -7.77 -26.89
C PRO A 831 -18.02 -9.10 -27.48
N TYR A 832 -17.95 -10.13 -26.64
CA TYR A 832 -17.67 -11.49 -27.08
C TYR A 832 -18.63 -12.48 -26.40
N THR A 833 -18.75 -13.67 -26.97
CA THR A 833 -19.60 -14.73 -26.43
C THR A 833 -18.84 -16.03 -26.35
N VAL A 834 -19.23 -16.88 -25.40
CA VAL A 834 -18.67 -18.22 -25.24
C VAL A 834 -19.81 -19.24 -25.15
N GLU A 835 -19.67 -20.36 -25.85
CA GLU A 835 -20.51 -21.53 -25.66
C GLU A 835 -19.65 -22.71 -25.22
N TRP A 836 -19.88 -23.23 -24.02
CA TRP A 836 -19.26 -24.46 -23.55
C TRP A 836 -20.20 -25.63 -23.80
N VAL A 837 -19.69 -26.70 -24.39
CA VAL A 837 -20.46 -27.92 -24.72
C VAL A 837 -19.71 -29.15 -24.21
N GLY A 838 -20.45 -30.08 -23.63
CA GLY A 838 -19.92 -31.36 -23.20
C GLY A 838 -20.98 -32.22 -22.53
N ARG A 839 -20.55 -33.05 -21.58
CA ARG A 839 -21.40 -33.93 -20.79
C ARG A 839 -21.00 -33.87 -19.32
N ILE A 840 -21.98 -34.01 -18.44
CA ILE A 840 -21.75 -34.20 -17.00
C ILE A 840 -22.05 -35.66 -16.63
N ASN A 841 -21.19 -36.29 -15.85
CA ASN A 841 -21.39 -37.66 -15.36
C ASN A 841 -21.97 -37.66 -13.94
N ILE A 842 -23.18 -38.16 -13.80
CA ILE A 842 -23.92 -38.25 -12.54
C ILE A 842 -23.69 -39.61 -11.90
N ARG A 843 -22.97 -39.64 -10.78
CA ARG A 843 -22.61 -40.90 -10.09
C ARG A 843 -23.77 -41.55 -9.36
N LYS A 844 -24.70 -40.75 -8.85
CA LYS A 844 -25.87 -41.20 -8.10
C LYS A 844 -27.09 -40.45 -8.58
N GLU A 845 -28.15 -41.16 -8.93
CA GLU A 845 -29.41 -40.52 -9.31
C GLU A 845 -29.99 -39.68 -8.17
N GLY A 846 -30.65 -38.57 -8.51
CA GLY A 846 -31.25 -37.69 -7.52
C GLY A 846 -31.53 -36.28 -8.04
N GLN A 847 -31.95 -35.40 -7.13
CA GLN A 847 -32.08 -33.97 -7.41
C GLN A 847 -30.75 -33.26 -7.22
N TYR A 848 -30.34 -32.50 -8.23
CA TYR A 848 -29.14 -31.67 -8.23
C TYR A 848 -29.54 -30.20 -8.34
N GLY A 849 -28.98 -29.37 -7.46
CA GLY A 849 -29.04 -27.92 -7.60
C GLY A 849 -27.91 -27.43 -8.51
N PHE A 850 -28.17 -26.41 -9.34
CA PHE A 850 -27.16 -25.73 -10.14
C PHE A 850 -27.30 -24.22 -9.96
N LYS A 851 -26.15 -23.54 -9.88
CA LYS A 851 -26.08 -22.09 -9.73
C LYS A 851 -25.03 -21.53 -10.68
N LEU A 852 -25.41 -20.48 -11.40
CA LEU A 852 -24.55 -19.79 -12.36
C LEU A 852 -24.43 -18.33 -11.96
N GLU A 853 -23.22 -17.88 -11.63
CA GLU A 853 -22.94 -16.50 -11.27
C GLU A 853 -22.09 -15.85 -12.36
N SER A 854 -22.60 -14.80 -13.00
CA SER A 854 -21.89 -14.09 -14.07
C SER A 854 -22.35 -12.63 -14.15
N ILE A 855 -21.49 -11.74 -14.64
CA ILE A 855 -21.80 -10.30 -14.76
C ILE A 855 -22.98 -10.01 -15.71
N ASP A 856 -22.96 -10.67 -16.86
CA ASP A 856 -23.87 -10.46 -17.97
C ASP A 856 -24.69 -11.76 -18.19
N GLU A 857 -25.31 -11.90 -19.35
CA GLU A 857 -26.18 -13.04 -19.66
C GLU A 857 -25.40 -14.36 -19.64
N SER A 858 -25.92 -15.31 -18.87
CA SER A 858 -25.49 -16.70 -18.96
C SER A 858 -26.66 -17.64 -18.73
N THR A 859 -26.64 -18.80 -19.39
CA THR A 859 -27.66 -19.84 -19.25
C THR A 859 -27.03 -21.22 -19.30
N LEU A 860 -27.41 -22.08 -18.34
CA LEU A 860 -27.05 -23.50 -18.29
C LEU A 860 -28.20 -24.35 -18.85
N PHE A 861 -27.85 -25.28 -19.73
CA PHE A 861 -28.73 -26.30 -20.27
C PHE A 861 -28.20 -27.69 -19.89
N ILE A 862 -29.10 -28.58 -19.46
CA ILE A 862 -28.82 -30.01 -19.26
C ILE A 862 -29.91 -30.80 -19.96
N ASP A 863 -29.54 -31.81 -20.75
CA ASP A 863 -30.46 -32.56 -21.62
C ASP A 863 -31.33 -31.62 -22.50
N ASP A 864 -30.70 -30.58 -23.06
CA ASP A 864 -31.31 -29.51 -23.85
C ASP A 864 -32.40 -28.67 -23.14
N LYS A 865 -32.56 -28.85 -21.82
CA LYS A 865 -33.50 -28.07 -21.00
C LYS A 865 -32.76 -26.97 -20.25
N PRO A 866 -33.25 -25.71 -20.28
CA PRO A 866 -32.66 -24.65 -19.46
C PRO A 866 -32.88 -24.97 -17.98
N VAL A 867 -31.79 -25.02 -17.21
CA VAL A 867 -31.81 -25.32 -15.77
C VAL A 867 -31.74 -24.05 -14.95
N THR A 868 -30.81 -23.15 -15.27
CA THR A 868 -30.65 -21.87 -14.58
C THR A 868 -30.05 -20.81 -15.50
N ASN A 869 -30.16 -19.55 -15.09
CA ASN A 869 -29.52 -18.41 -15.73
C ASN A 869 -28.78 -17.55 -14.71
N ALA A 870 -28.09 -16.51 -15.18
CA ALA A 870 -27.27 -15.62 -14.35
C ALA A 870 -27.95 -15.23 -13.02
N HIS A 871 -27.26 -15.50 -11.92
CA HIS A 871 -27.67 -15.21 -10.54
C HIS A 871 -28.94 -15.92 -10.05
N LYS A 872 -29.34 -17.03 -10.69
CA LYS A 872 -30.44 -17.88 -10.21
C LYS A 872 -29.95 -19.28 -9.88
N GLU A 873 -30.73 -19.94 -9.03
CA GLU A 873 -30.59 -21.35 -8.74
C GLU A 873 -31.64 -22.14 -9.52
N GLY A 874 -31.21 -23.25 -10.12
CA GLY A 874 -32.07 -24.21 -10.79
C GLY A 874 -31.93 -25.57 -10.14
N VAL A 875 -32.98 -26.38 -10.19
CA VAL A 875 -32.96 -27.77 -9.69
C VAL A 875 -33.46 -28.68 -10.79
N ILE A 876 -32.76 -29.80 -11.01
CA ILE A 876 -33.13 -30.82 -11.98
C ILE A 876 -32.92 -32.21 -11.39
N TYR A 877 -33.80 -33.15 -11.73
CA TYR A 877 -33.58 -34.56 -11.42
C TYR A 877 -32.72 -35.18 -12.52
N LEU A 878 -31.64 -35.85 -12.15
CA LEU A 878 -30.73 -36.52 -13.09
C LEU A 878 -30.62 -38.00 -12.73
N SER A 879 -30.69 -38.85 -13.75
CA SER A 879 -30.40 -40.28 -13.64
C SER A 879 -28.90 -40.53 -13.50
N GLN A 880 -28.51 -41.72 -13.04
CA GLN A 880 -27.10 -42.11 -13.06
C GLN A 880 -26.59 -42.22 -14.52
N GLY A 881 -25.44 -41.62 -14.82
CA GLY A 881 -24.81 -41.66 -16.15
C GLY A 881 -24.51 -40.29 -16.75
N PHE A 882 -24.25 -40.25 -18.06
CA PHE A 882 -23.90 -39.04 -18.79
C PHE A 882 -25.13 -38.25 -19.23
N HIS A 883 -25.10 -36.93 -18.99
CA HIS A 883 -26.10 -35.97 -19.43
C HIS A 883 -25.43 -34.87 -20.26
N PRO A 884 -25.90 -34.56 -21.48
CA PRO A 884 -25.43 -33.40 -22.23
C PRO A 884 -25.53 -32.11 -21.43
N LEU A 885 -24.46 -31.32 -21.43
CA LEU A 885 -24.33 -30.06 -20.71
C LEU A 885 -23.90 -28.97 -21.69
N ARG A 886 -24.61 -27.84 -21.68
CA ARG A 886 -24.27 -26.67 -22.51
C ARG A 886 -24.43 -25.38 -21.72
N ILE A 887 -23.46 -24.47 -21.84
CA ILE A 887 -23.50 -23.17 -21.18
C ILE A 887 -23.28 -22.10 -22.24
N ARG A 888 -24.15 -21.10 -22.26
CA ARG A 888 -23.92 -19.87 -23.02
C ARG A 888 -23.58 -18.74 -22.07
N TYR A 889 -22.57 -17.95 -22.43
CA TYR A 889 -22.16 -16.74 -21.74
C TYR A 889 -21.91 -15.62 -22.74
N ALA A 890 -22.41 -14.43 -22.42
CA ALA A 890 -22.10 -13.22 -23.16
C ALA A 890 -21.36 -12.25 -22.26
N ASP A 891 -20.33 -11.60 -22.80
CA ASP A 891 -19.60 -10.54 -22.13
C ASP A 891 -19.73 -9.25 -22.94
N ARG A 892 -20.41 -8.26 -22.35
CA ARG A 892 -20.87 -7.05 -23.03
C ARG A 892 -20.56 -5.77 -22.25
N SER A 893 -20.43 -5.81 -20.92
CA SER A 893 -20.42 -4.61 -20.08
C SER A 893 -19.04 -4.27 -19.47
N LYS A 894 -18.77 -4.75 -18.26
CA LYS A 894 -17.62 -4.41 -17.39
C LYS A 894 -16.78 -5.65 -17.11
N HIS A 895 -16.20 -5.82 -15.91
CA HIS A 895 -15.34 -6.96 -15.56
C HIS A 895 -15.99 -8.31 -15.90
N THR A 896 -15.18 -9.27 -16.33
CA THR A 896 -15.62 -10.57 -16.83
C THR A 896 -15.51 -11.61 -15.70
N TYR A 897 -16.62 -12.26 -15.34
CA TYR A 897 -16.57 -13.47 -14.52
C TYR A 897 -17.73 -14.41 -14.83
N ILE A 898 -17.49 -15.71 -14.65
CA ILE A 898 -18.51 -16.76 -14.69
C ILE A 898 -18.11 -17.91 -13.76
N HIS A 899 -19.03 -18.29 -12.89
CA HIS A 899 -18.84 -19.38 -11.93
C HIS A 899 -20.03 -20.34 -12.01
N LEU A 900 -19.73 -21.63 -12.19
CA LEU A 900 -20.69 -22.71 -12.17
C LEU A 900 -20.51 -23.53 -10.90
N TYR A 901 -21.62 -23.68 -10.17
CA TYR A 901 -21.70 -24.52 -8.99
C TYR A 901 -22.80 -25.55 -9.15
N TRP A 902 -22.61 -26.70 -8.51
CA TRP A 902 -23.64 -27.71 -8.33
C TRP A 902 -23.85 -28.02 -6.84
N ASN A 903 -25.00 -28.59 -6.50
CA ASN A 903 -25.29 -29.10 -5.18
C ASN A 903 -25.75 -30.56 -5.30
N PRO A 904 -24.87 -31.54 -5.05
CA PRO A 904 -25.21 -32.96 -5.07
C PRO A 904 -25.93 -33.45 -3.80
N GLY A 905 -26.32 -32.53 -2.89
CA GLY A 905 -27.03 -32.81 -1.64
C GLY A 905 -26.32 -32.32 -0.37
N SER A 906 -25.10 -31.79 -0.48
CA SER A 906 -24.25 -31.34 0.65
C SER A 906 -23.98 -29.84 0.70
N GLY A 907 -24.56 -29.07 -0.23
CA GLY A 907 -24.28 -27.64 -0.41
C GLY A 907 -23.70 -27.35 -1.79
N PHE A 908 -23.64 -26.07 -2.17
CA PHE A 908 -23.07 -25.67 -3.45
C PHE A 908 -21.54 -25.72 -3.43
N GLU A 909 -20.96 -26.38 -4.42
CA GLU A 909 -19.53 -26.48 -4.68
C GLU A 909 -19.25 -26.35 -6.18
N SER A 910 -18.00 -26.05 -6.58
CA SER A 910 -17.63 -26.08 -7.99
C SER A 910 -17.67 -27.52 -8.51
N ILE A 911 -18.07 -27.68 -9.77
CA ILE A 911 -18.14 -29.02 -10.39
C ILE A 911 -16.70 -29.52 -10.64
N PRO A 912 -16.31 -30.67 -10.08
CA PRO A 912 -14.98 -31.22 -10.30
C PRO A 912 -14.76 -31.60 -11.77
N GLN A 913 -13.53 -31.43 -12.27
CA GLN A 913 -13.16 -31.77 -13.65
C GLN A 913 -13.52 -33.24 -14.00
N GLU A 914 -13.36 -34.19 -13.07
CA GLU A 914 -13.72 -35.60 -13.28
C GLU A 914 -15.19 -35.86 -13.58
N MET A 915 -16.06 -34.87 -13.37
CA MET A 915 -17.49 -34.96 -13.69
C MET A 915 -17.80 -34.38 -15.07
N LEU A 916 -16.88 -33.65 -15.70
CA LEU A 916 -17.07 -32.97 -16.98
C LEU A 916 -16.31 -33.69 -18.09
N PHE A 917 -16.97 -33.89 -19.23
CA PHE A 917 -16.44 -34.65 -20.36
C PHE A 917 -16.73 -33.92 -21.66
N LEU A 918 -15.85 -34.06 -22.65
CA LEU A 918 -16.06 -33.56 -24.00
C LEU A 918 -17.36 -34.17 -24.62
N PRO A 919 -17.93 -33.52 -25.66
CA PRO A 919 -19.19 -33.92 -26.29
C PRO A 919 -19.33 -35.41 -26.65
#